data_AF-A0A2D6A071-F1
#
_entry.id   AF-A0A2D6A071-F1
#
_cell.length_a   1.000
_cell.length_b   1.000
_cell.length_c   1.000
_cell.angle_alpha   90.00
_cell.angle_beta   90.00
_cell.angle_gamma   90.00
#
_symmetry.space_group_name_H-M   'P 1'
#
loop_
_entity.id
_entity.type
_entity.pdbx_description
1 polymer ?
#
loop_
_entity_poly.entity_id
_entity_poly.type
_entity_poly.pdbx_seq_one_letter_code
_entity_poly.pdbx_strand_id
1 'polypeptide(L)'
;MKFLRGLSILTTVLASAVLCATSVSANGGAGYFQSSEFPNLLVPEKYQSGDGKIPDPVVAESKNLVAAALKSAFDRYVYPVVPDGEPEVRRVRLFSYLKKSTQDLDRNLRLVAIGGDVRLGFQYLYRRIYLAKRIDPTVESFEVLKQIASESGDVRGLEFHGVGSDIDLSYITESTEAHKINERLLRIVNSAQEHYGLSESDHVLKRGFLRFGDVKPYAKHIERTIPQGGLTVDFLGFDIETGQFIEPPSFGSIVDDFIRGQINYIKADQGVRTGPTKTVRGIRPFLELPWVQYLDDRVLASELRLLNQDVVVKGASALIVKDAKAIEQFGKIVRNSFAGGAHNRLYRARPNSLDQQIAGLVEQVSEIVGYRLVPEFLDHDSLEDRSLADRGLNGLPSELLMSVQDFESRYTDKGWMYHGTPSVENLMSILRKGLYISDGEAQGRANRGRAAYATGLYQVAMDRAEVLSHEGYNPVILPLKAMSDGVVNIIDLDRMAGHPALKVFREKAFGLGLSLPEYLAKYHSIDIVISHYILILNSAAIDIPNNVSVLVSAMESMFSLQSQPLAQRLVHFNDYIQMFQYVYDLGEVERPASAKSVVRLMGEAAASGVDVYSLLSEGKSFFKSWYANSRDFQKVLKTLAANRPRLGRLVGQILSGSKDKGEFSGLIDQALYQADSVKREDAESAILVMLRENNQDMARLLSEALLASVDRRPYGRRAMLVEGLLRMRGLSSGTAMKLSDVLSLAIKEHNDWSGGAPERLAKWTIEVMMDEAGPGEARDLVLSALEASSLAVFRVGFFAAKDRYIDDVQVQRAMVARLVDRQGRVEGYLERYVSSRLQDSDSTMREALGAMVQSLGDGDSRRSKVYLELLGRYTHRSSRRPSLSCPGVF
;
A
#
# COMPACT_ATOMS: atom_id res chain seq x y z
N MET A 1 59.62 49.07 6.72
CA MET A 1 59.27 47.65 7.01
C MET A 1 57.80 47.30 6.80
N LYS A 2 56.81 48.01 7.37
CA LYS A 2 55.37 47.71 7.15
C LYS A 2 54.93 47.82 5.68
N PHE A 3 55.45 48.81 4.94
CA PHE A 3 55.18 48.98 3.50
C PHE A 3 55.71 47.82 2.65
N LEU A 4 56.92 47.31 2.95
CA LEU A 4 57.52 46.16 2.26
C LEU A 4 56.77 44.84 2.55
N ARG A 5 56.22 44.68 3.77
CA ARG A 5 55.32 43.56 4.08
C ARG A 5 53.99 43.66 3.33
N GLY A 6 53.41 44.86 3.21
CA GLY A 6 52.21 45.08 2.40
C GLY A 6 52.44 44.77 0.91
N LEU A 7 53.59 45.19 0.38
CA LEU A 7 53.95 44.94 -1.02
C LEU A 7 54.18 43.44 -1.30
N SER A 8 54.81 42.71 -0.37
CA SER A 8 55.04 41.26 -0.44
C SER A 8 53.74 40.47 -0.37
N ILE A 9 52.79 40.86 0.50
CA ILE A 9 51.47 40.23 0.57
C ILE A 9 50.70 40.49 -0.73
N LEU A 10 50.71 41.73 -1.24
CA LEU A 10 50.01 42.08 -2.47
C LEU A 10 50.58 41.36 -3.70
N THR A 11 51.91 41.25 -3.81
CA THR A 11 52.56 40.49 -4.89
C THR A 11 52.31 38.99 -4.77
N THR A 12 52.24 38.43 -3.56
CA THR A 12 51.90 37.02 -3.36
C THR A 12 50.44 36.74 -3.73
N VAL A 13 49.51 37.64 -3.36
CA VAL A 13 48.09 37.53 -3.73
C VAL A 13 47.89 37.69 -5.24
N LEU A 14 48.56 38.65 -5.88
CA LEU A 14 48.52 38.83 -7.34
C LEU A 14 49.18 37.67 -8.09
N ALA A 15 50.33 37.17 -7.63
CA ALA A 15 50.99 36.03 -8.23
C ALA A 15 50.14 34.76 -8.10
N SER A 16 49.50 34.52 -6.95
CA SER A 16 48.56 33.41 -6.76
C SER A 16 47.30 33.57 -7.62
N ALA A 17 46.75 34.78 -7.75
CA ALA A 17 45.59 35.04 -8.61
C ALA A 17 45.93 34.83 -10.10
N VAL A 18 47.12 35.26 -10.55
CA VAL A 18 47.61 35.08 -11.92
C VAL A 18 47.99 33.61 -12.20
N LEU A 19 48.58 32.90 -11.23
CA LEU A 19 48.87 31.47 -11.34
C LEU A 19 47.58 30.62 -11.35
N CYS A 20 46.55 30.99 -10.57
CA CYS A 20 45.23 30.38 -10.66
C CYS A 20 44.56 30.68 -12.02
N ALA A 21 44.65 31.92 -12.53
CA ALA A 21 44.04 32.28 -13.81
C ALA A 21 44.74 31.61 -15.02
N THR A 22 46.05 31.41 -14.94
CA THR A 22 46.85 30.79 -16.03
C THR A 22 46.85 29.27 -15.99
N SER A 23 46.77 28.64 -14.81
CA SER A 23 46.60 27.18 -14.69
C SER A 23 45.21 26.69 -15.12
N VAL A 24 44.17 27.51 -14.95
CA VAL A 24 42.81 27.24 -15.47
C VAL A 24 42.74 27.37 -17.00
N SER A 25 43.64 28.14 -17.62
CA SER A 25 43.68 28.37 -19.06
C SER A 25 44.57 27.37 -19.82
N ALA A 26 45.63 26.87 -19.20
CA ALA A 26 46.65 26.04 -19.86
C ALA A 26 46.34 24.52 -19.89
N ASN A 27 45.48 24.02 -19.00
CA ASN A 27 44.87 22.70 -19.19
C ASN A 27 43.63 22.89 -20.05
N GLY A 28 43.76 22.65 -21.36
CA GLY A 28 42.67 22.72 -22.32
C GLY A 28 41.38 22.19 -21.72
N GLY A 29 40.38 23.07 -21.64
CA GLY A 29 39.10 22.85 -20.98
C GLY A 29 38.33 21.69 -21.59
N ALA A 30 38.72 20.47 -21.23
CA ALA A 30 37.86 19.32 -21.25
C ALA A 30 36.78 19.60 -20.20
N GLY A 31 35.72 20.28 -20.64
CA GLY A 31 34.47 20.26 -19.90
C GLY A 31 34.14 18.84 -19.52
N TYR A 32 33.65 18.68 -18.30
CA TYR A 32 33.29 17.39 -17.74
C TYR A 32 32.34 16.61 -18.68
N PHE A 33 31.47 17.30 -19.43
CA PHE A 33 30.67 16.66 -20.47
C PHE A 33 31.50 16.32 -21.72
N GLN A 34 31.70 15.02 -21.95
CA GLN A 34 32.13 14.49 -23.23
C GLN A 34 30.91 13.96 -23.99
N SER A 35 30.77 14.32 -25.27
CA SER A 35 29.67 13.81 -26.11
C SER A 35 29.68 12.28 -26.24
N SER A 36 30.83 11.64 -26.00
CA SER A 36 30.97 10.19 -25.91
C SER A 36 30.25 9.57 -24.70
N GLU A 37 29.92 10.33 -23.65
CA GLU A 37 29.18 9.84 -22.49
C GLU A 37 27.70 9.59 -22.81
N PHE A 38 27.13 10.38 -23.74
CA PHE A 38 25.75 10.24 -24.21
C PHE A 38 25.71 10.18 -25.74
N PRO A 39 26.15 9.05 -26.33
CA PRO A 39 26.07 8.87 -27.78
C PRO A 39 24.62 8.95 -28.25
N ASN A 40 24.40 9.40 -29.48
CA ASN A 40 23.06 9.40 -30.07
C ASN A 40 22.61 7.98 -30.40
N LEU A 41 22.07 7.26 -29.42
CA LEU A 41 21.70 5.85 -29.56
C LEU A 41 20.54 5.59 -30.54
N LEU A 42 19.89 6.63 -31.06
CA LEU A 42 18.83 6.48 -32.06
C LEU A 42 19.37 6.26 -33.48
N VAL A 43 20.70 6.25 -33.66
CA VAL A 43 21.34 5.94 -34.94
C VAL A 43 22.38 4.82 -34.78
N PRO A 44 22.79 4.16 -35.89
CA PRO A 44 23.82 3.13 -35.86
C PRO A 44 25.15 3.67 -35.32
N GLU A 45 25.94 2.80 -34.70
CA GLU A 45 27.15 3.16 -33.94
C GLU A 45 28.14 4.04 -34.72
N LYS A 46 28.35 3.72 -36.00
CA LYS A 46 29.21 4.50 -36.91
C LYS A 46 28.80 5.97 -37.10
N TYR A 47 27.59 6.36 -36.70
CA TYR A 47 27.08 7.73 -36.78
C TYR A 47 26.84 8.37 -35.40
N GLN A 48 27.20 7.69 -34.30
CA GLN A 48 26.98 8.19 -32.95
C GLN A 48 28.01 9.24 -32.52
N SER A 49 29.21 9.22 -33.12
CA SER A 49 30.20 10.28 -32.94
C SER A 49 29.72 11.56 -33.62
N GLY A 50 29.48 12.61 -32.84
CA GLY A 50 28.90 13.91 -33.27
C GLY A 50 29.70 14.71 -34.32
N ASP A 51 30.76 14.13 -34.87
CA ASP A 51 31.65 14.75 -35.86
C ASP A 51 31.22 14.44 -37.31
N GLY A 52 30.35 13.44 -37.49
CA GLY A 52 29.85 13.00 -38.80
C GLY A 52 28.45 13.50 -39.13
N LYS A 53 28.22 14.01 -40.34
CA LYS A 53 26.87 14.25 -40.86
C LYS A 53 26.13 12.91 -40.99
N ILE A 54 25.03 12.73 -40.25
CA ILE A 54 24.17 11.55 -40.39
C ILE A 54 23.49 11.60 -41.76
N PRO A 55 23.66 10.60 -42.65
CA PRO A 55 23.04 10.62 -43.98
C PRO A 55 21.51 10.60 -43.92
N ASP A 56 20.84 11.30 -44.83
CA ASP A 56 19.36 11.33 -44.90
C ASP A 56 18.71 9.94 -45.01
N PRO A 57 19.27 8.96 -45.74
CA PRO A 57 18.72 7.60 -45.72
C PRO A 57 18.71 6.95 -44.33
N VAL A 58 19.74 7.22 -43.52
CA VAL A 58 19.85 6.71 -42.14
C VAL A 58 18.84 7.39 -41.23
N VAL A 59 18.62 8.68 -41.44
CA VAL A 59 17.60 9.45 -40.70
C VAL A 59 16.20 8.95 -41.03
N ALA A 60 15.90 8.72 -42.31
CA ALA A 60 14.62 8.15 -42.73
C ALA A 60 14.39 6.75 -42.15
N GLU A 61 15.41 5.89 -42.16
CA GLU A 61 15.31 4.54 -41.56
C GLU A 61 15.10 4.62 -40.03
N SER A 62 15.91 5.42 -39.34
CA SER A 62 15.77 5.64 -37.89
C SER A 62 14.39 6.20 -37.54
N LYS A 63 13.90 7.19 -38.29
CA LYS A 63 12.55 7.76 -38.12
C LYS A 63 11.46 6.69 -38.21
N ASN A 64 11.54 5.80 -39.19
CA ASN A 64 10.57 4.70 -39.35
C ASN A 64 10.65 3.69 -38.20
N LEU A 65 11.85 3.30 -37.79
CA LEU A 65 12.06 2.35 -36.68
C LEU A 65 11.60 2.94 -35.35
N VAL A 66 11.92 4.20 -35.09
CA VAL A 66 11.50 4.94 -33.90
C VAL A 66 9.98 5.10 -33.89
N ALA A 67 9.36 5.45 -35.00
CA ALA A 67 7.90 5.54 -35.12
C ALA A 67 7.22 4.20 -34.83
N ALA A 68 7.71 3.10 -35.40
CA ALA A 68 7.20 1.75 -35.16
C ALA A 68 7.36 1.31 -33.69
N ALA A 69 8.53 1.58 -33.10
CA ALA A 69 8.81 1.26 -31.70
C ALA A 69 7.96 2.08 -30.73
N LEU A 70 7.78 3.39 -30.98
CA LEU A 70 6.89 4.24 -30.20
C LEU A 70 5.44 3.77 -30.29
N LYS A 71 4.97 3.44 -31.51
CA LYS A 71 3.61 2.93 -31.71
C LYS A 71 3.38 1.68 -30.86
N SER A 72 4.29 0.72 -30.92
CA SER A 72 4.23 -0.50 -30.11
C SER A 72 4.21 -0.16 -28.61
N ALA A 73 5.06 0.75 -28.15
CA ALA A 73 5.11 1.14 -26.75
C ALA A 73 3.80 1.81 -26.26
N PHE A 74 3.20 2.70 -27.06
CA PHE A 74 1.90 3.29 -26.75
C PHE A 74 0.76 2.26 -26.80
N ASP A 75 0.74 1.35 -27.78
CA ASP A 75 -0.27 0.29 -27.89
C ASP A 75 -0.24 -0.66 -26.67
N ARG A 76 0.93 -0.83 -26.06
CA ARG A 76 1.16 -1.68 -24.87
C ARG A 76 1.15 -0.92 -23.56
N TYR A 77 0.98 0.41 -23.59
CA TYR A 77 1.05 1.25 -22.39
C TYR A 77 -0.14 0.96 -21.46
N VAL A 78 0.15 0.37 -20.31
CA VAL A 78 -0.85 0.01 -19.31
C VAL A 78 -0.99 1.10 -18.25
N TYR A 79 -2.24 1.44 -17.96
CA TYR A 79 -2.62 2.49 -17.02
C TYR A 79 -3.78 2.04 -16.12
N PRO A 80 -3.78 2.39 -14.82
CA PRO A 80 -4.92 2.14 -13.94
C PRO A 80 -6.08 3.08 -14.27
N VAL A 81 -7.27 2.51 -14.47
CA VAL A 81 -8.52 3.27 -14.65
C VAL A 81 -9.60 2.68 -13.76
N VAL A 82 -10.61 3.47 -13.42
CA VAL A 82 -11.88 2.99 -12.86
C VAL A 82 -12.92 3.03 -13.98
N PRO A 83 -13.30 1.87 -14.54
CA PRO A 83 -14.34 1.84 -15.57
C PRO A 83 -15.67 2.40 -15.06
N ASP A 84 -16.48 2.98 -15.95
CA ASP A 84 -17.75 3.55 -15.51
C ASP A 84 -18.68 2.52 -14.91
N GLY A 85 -19.28 2.89 -13.78
CA GLY A 85 -20.21 2.02 -13.06
C GLY A 85 -19.53 0.84 -12.36
N GLU A 86 -18.20 0.74 -12.42
CA GLU A 86 -17.44 -0.26 -11.68
C GLU A 86 -16.78 0.37 -10.44
N PRO A 87 -16.76 -0.33 -9.29
CA PRO A 87 -16.14 0.17 -8.08
C PRO A 87 -14.63 -0.14 -8.00
N GLU A 88 -14.08 -0.93 -8.93
CA GLU A 88 -12.72 -1.46 -8.84
C GLU A 88 -11.79 -0.86 -9.89
N VAL A 89 -10.54 -0.62 -9.49
CA VAL A 89 -9.47 -0.18 -10.39
C VAL A 89 -9.02 -1.34 -11.26
N ARG A 90 -8.90 -1.09 -12.56
CA ARG A 90 -8.38 -2.04 -13.55
C ARG A 90 -7.17 -1.47 -14.27
N ARG A 91 -6.20 -2.34 -14.53
CA ARG A 91 -5.10 -2.08 -15.45
C ARG A 91 -5.56 -2.33 -16.87
N VAL A 92 -5.55 -1.30 -17.70
CA VAL A 92 -5.95 -1.39 -19.12
C VAL A 92 -4.86 -0.84 -20.02
N ARG A 93 -4.79 -1.34 -21.26
CA ARG A 93 -4.01 -0.68 -22.33
C ARG A 93 -4.72 0.63 -22.68
N LEU A 94 -4.15 1.74 -22.21
CA LEU A 94 -4.87 3.01 -22.06
C LEU A 94 -5.50 3.47 -23.36
N PHE A 95 -4.71 3.59 -24.43
CA PHE A 95 -5.18 4.19 -25.69
C PHE A 95 -6.20 3.32 -26.40
N SER A 96 -6.03 1.98 -26.36
CA SER A 96 -7.06 1.05 -26.87
C SER A 96 -8.36 1.18 -26.08
N TYR A 97 -8.27 1.32 -24.75
CA TYR A 97 -9.44 1.51 -23.89
C TYR A 97 -10.13 2.85 -24.15
N LEU A 98 -9.38 3.96 -24.23
CA LEU A 98 -9.90 5.29 -24.54
C LEU A 98 -10.64 5.30 -25.89
N LYS A 99 -10.03 4.73 -26.94
CA LYS A 99 -10.66 4.60 -28.26
C LYS A 99 -11.97 3.82 -28.17
N LYS A 100 -11.94 2.63 -27.56
CA LYS A 100 -13.15 1.80 -27.39
C LYS A 100 -14.26 2.54 -26.63
N SER A 101 -13.90 3.34 -25.63
CA SER A 101 -14.83 4.06 -24.75
C SER A 101 -15.39 5.36 -25.35
N THR A 102 -14.95 5.72 -26.56
CA THR A 102 -15.38 6.93 -27.28
C THR A 102 -15.91 6.61 -28.69
N GLN A 103 -15.92 5.33 -29.08
CA GLN A 103 -16.38 4.87 -30.41
C GLN A 103 -17.85 5.17 -30.71
N ASP A 104 -18.68 5.31 -29.68
CA ASP A 104 -20.08 5.73 -29.79
C ASP A 104 -20.23 7.21 -30.12
N LEU A 105 -19.24 8.04 -29.74
CA LEU A 105 -19.22 9.48 -30.01
C LEU A 105 -18.55 9.81 -31.35
N ASP A 106 -17.48 9.09 -31.70
CA ASP A 106 -16.79 9.20 -32.98
C ASP A 106 -15.97 7.94 -33.29
N ARG A 107 -16.34 7.22 -34.36
CA ARG A 107 -15.59 6.03 -34.81
C ARG A 107 -14.26 6.36 -35.48
N ASN A 108 -14.12 7.59 -35.97
CA ASN A 108 -12.93 8.10 -36.66
C ASN A 108 -12.06 8.96 -35.74
N LEU A 109 -12.35 8.99 -34.43
CA LEU A 109 -11.52 9.66 -33.44
C LEU A 109 -10.08 9.15 -33.55
N ARG A 110 -9.14 10.07 -33.69
CA ARG A 110 -7.70 9.77 -33.64
C ARG A 110 -7.10 10.34 -32.37
N LEU A 111 -6.44 9.47 -31.60
CA LEU A 111 -5.69 9.86 -30.40
C LEU A 111 -4.25 10.24 -30.77
N VAL A 112 -3.79 11.37 -30.24
CA VAL A 112 -2.49 11.95 -30.54
C VAL A 112 -1.76 12.23 -29.24
N ALA A 113 -0.64 11.55 -28.98
CA ALA A 113 0.27 11.94 -27.91
C ALA A 113 0.99 13.23 -28.32
N ILE A 114 1.17 14.19 -27.40
CA ILE A 114 1.75 15.50 -27.74
C ILE A 114 2.81 15.93 -26.74
N GLY A 115 3.76 16.75 -27.21
CA GLY A 115 4.72 17.46 -26.37
C GLY A 115 5.50 16.58 -25.39
N GLY A 116 5.13 16.65 -24.10
CA GLY A 116 5.77 15.89 -23.03
C GLY A 116 5.77 14.38 -23.28
N ASP A 117 4.65 13.80 -23.70
CA ASP A 117 4.50 12.35 -23.89
C ASP A 117 5.36 11.84 -25.05
N VAL A 118 5.50 12.62 -26.13
CA VAL A 118 6.38 12.25 -27.25
C VAL A 118 7.85 12.27 -26.82
N ARG A 119 8.25 13.29 -26.06
CA ARG A 119 9.61 13.37 -25.50
C ARG A 119 9.90 12.23 -24.53
N LEU A 120 8.95 11.85 -23.67
CA LEU A 120 9.08 10.72 -22.76
C LEU A 120 9.17 9.39 -23.55
N GLY A 121 8.43 9.26 -24.65
CA GLY A 121 8.56 8.14 -25.58
C GLY A 121 9.98 8.02 -26.15
N PHE A 122 10.59 9.12 -26.61
CA PHE A 122 11.99 9.10 -27.07
C PHE A 122 12.96 8.68 -25.96
N GLN A 123 12.77 9.18 -24.75
CA GLN A 123 13.59 8.78 -23.59
C GLN A 123 13.45 7.30 -23.25
N TYR A 124 12.23 6.77 -23.31
CA TYR A 124 11.97 5.35 -23.12
C TYR A 124 12.76 4.52 -24.13
N LEU A 125 12.69 4.85 -25.42
CA LEU A 125 13.45 4.14 -26.46
C LEU A 125 14.95 4.23 -26.25
N TYR A 126 15.48 5.43 -25.99
CA TYR A 126 16.89 5.63 -25.70
C TYR A 126 17.34 4.76 -24.52
N ARG A 127 16.58 4.76 -23.42
CA ARG A 127 16.87 3.97 -22.23
C ARG A 127 16.86 2.47 -22.53
N ARG A 128 15.90 1.98 -23.33
CA ARG A 128 15.83 0.57 -23.73
C ARG A 128 17.06 0.16 -24.55
N ILE A 129 17.51 1.00 -25.49
CA ILE A 129 18.72 0.76 -26.28
C ILE A 129 19.96 0.79 -25.38
N TYR A 130 20.07 1.79 -24.51
CA TYR A 130 21.18 1.91 -23.57
C TYR A 130 21.31 0.68 -22.67
N LEU A 131 20.21 0.21 -22.07
CA LEU A 131 20.21 -0.99 -21.24
C LEU A 131 20.55 -2.26 -22.03
N ALA A 132 20.04 -2.38 -23.26
CA ALA A 132 20.40 -3.51 -24.13
C ALA A 132 21.90 -3.51 -24.46
N LYS A 133 22.47 -2.35 -24.80
CA LYS A 133 23.92 -2.19 -25.06
C LYS A 133 24.79 -2.42 -23.82
N ARG A 134 24.28 -2.16 -22.62
CA ARG A 134 25.00 -2.53 -21.39
C ARG A 134 25.10 -4.04 -21.20
N ILE A 135 24.02 -4.76 -21.51
CA ILE A 135 23.99 -6.22 -21.40
C ILE A 135 24.82 -6.86 -22.52
N ASP A 136 24.72 -6.31 -23.74
CA ASP A 136 25.48 -6.75 -24.90
C ASP A 136 25.98 -5.52 -25.69
N PRO A 137 27.24 -5.08 -25.50
CA PRO A 137 27.80 -3.93 -26.20
C PRO A 137 27.76 -4.04 -27.73
N THR A 138 27.69 -5.26 -28.26
CA THR A 138 27.70 -5.53 -29.71
C THR A 138 26.32 -5.40 -30.35
N VAL A 139 25.25 -5.27 -29.57
CA VAL A 139 23.89 -5.12 -30.11
C VAL A 139 23.75 -3.77 -30.83
N GLU A 140 23.23 -3.82 -32.06
CA GLU A 140 22.98 -2.61 -32.85
C GLU A 140 21.68 -1.92 -32.42
N SER A 141 21.71 -0.58 -32.36
CA SER A 141 20.56 0.23 -31.95
C SER A 141 19.29 -0.06 -32.75
N PHE A 142 19.43 -0.27 -34.06
CA PHE A 142 18.30 -0.57 -34.95
C PHE A 142 17.67 -1.94 -34.67
N GLU A 143 18.47 -2.93 -34.26
CA GLU A 143 17.93 -4.24 -33.89
C GLU A 143 17.12 -4.15 -32.60
N VAL A 144 17.57 -3.36 -31.62
CA VAL A 144 16.81 -3.10 -30.40
C VAL A 144 15.49 -2.38 -30.71
N LEU A 145 15.49 -1.38 -31.60
CA LEU A 145 14.25 -0.70 -32.02
C LEU A 145 13.26 -1.66 -32.71
N LYS A 146 13.75 -2.54 -33.59
CA LYS A 146 12.93 -3.59 -34.22
C LYS A 146 12.35 -4.55 -33.18
N GLN A 147 13.16 -4.95 -32.20
CA GLN A 147 12.71 -5.79 -31.09
C GLN A 147 11.57 -5.12 -30.34
N ILE A 148 11.74 -3.86 -29.90
CA ILE A 148 10.71 -3.09 -29.19
C ILE A 148 9.42 -2.99 -30.02
N ALA A 149 9.55 -2.73 -31.33
CA ALA A 149 8.41 -2.66 -32.24
C ALA A 149 7.63 -3.99 -32.32
N SER A 150 8.32 -5.13 -32.20
CA SER A 150 7.73 -6.48 -32.25
C SER A 150 7.21 -7.02 -30.91
N GLU A 151 7.55 -6.37 -29.80
CA GLU A 151 7.11 -6.81 -28.46
C GLU A 151 5.59 -6.79 -28.31
N SER A 152 5.05 -7.71 -27.52
CA SER A 152 3.62 -7.81 -27.19
C SER A 152 3.32 -7.61 -25.69
N GLY A 153 4.34 -7.68 -24.84
CA GLY A 153 4.23 -7.55 -23.39
C GLY A 153 3.89 -6.13 -22.96
N ASP A 154 3.09 -5.99 -21.92
CA ASP A 154 2.64 -4.68 -21.46
C ASP A 154 3.81 -3.78 -21.03
N VAL A 155 3.73 -2.49 -21.37
CA VAL A 155 4.66 -1.47 -20.90
C VAL A 155 4.06 -0.82 -19.67
N ARG A 156 4.77 -0.93 -18.54
CA ARG A 156 4.31 -0.35 -17.29
C ARG A 156 4.39 1.16 -17.35
N GLY A 157 3.42 1.80 -16.69
CA GLY A 157 3.36 3.24 -16.57
C GLY A 157 4.72 3.92 -16.30
N LEU A 158 5.36 3.53 -15.20
CA LEU A 158 6.60 4.13 -14.68
C LEU A 158 7.84 3.88 -15.56
N GLU A 159 7.76 2.86 -16.41
CA GLU A 159 8.83 2.57 -17.36
C GLU A 159 8.79 3.56 -18.53
N PHE A 160 7.58 3.92 -18.98
CA PHE A 160 7.38 4.82 -20.13
C PHE A 160 7.32 6.29 -19.74
N HIS A 161 6.54 6.63 -18.71
CA HIS A 161 6.42 7.99 -18.20
C HIS A 161 7.21 8.13 -16.89
N GLY A 162 7.79 9.31 -16.69
CA GLY A 162 8.28 9.73 -15.39
C GLY A 162 7.17 9.63 -14.33
N VAL A 163 7.57 9.56 -13.07
CA VAL A 163 6.57 9.61 -12.00
C VAL A 163 6.15 11.06 -11.81
N GLY A 164 4.85 11.30 -11.76
CA GLY A 164 4.33 12.67 -11.73
C GLY A 164 4.34 13.40 -13.07
N SER A 165 4.65 12.70 -14.17
CA SER A 165 4.40 13.21 -15.52
C SER A 165 2.90 13.23 -15.79
N ASP A 166 2.44 14.30 -16.40
CA ASP A 166 1.10 14.38 -16.97
C ASP A 166 0.99 13.41 -18.16
N ILE A 167 -0.23 13.01 -18.53
CA ILE A 167 -0.56 12.37 -19.80
C ILE A 167 -1.05 13.49 -20.71
N ASP A 168 -0.17 13.97 -21.57
CA ASP A 168 -0.42 15.01 -22.57
C ASP A 168 -1.10 14.38 -23.80
N LEU A 169 -2.43 14.30 -23.76
CA LEU A 169 -3.25 13.69 -24.80
C LEU A 169 -3.98 14.74 -25.63
N SER A 170 -3.90 14.61 -26.94
CA SER A 170 -4.75 15.31 -27.87
C SER A 170 -5.61 14.35 -28.69
N TYR A 171 -6.63 14.92 -29.32
CA TYR A 171 -7.47 14.18 -30.25
C TYR A 171 -7.79 15.00 -31.49
N ILE A 172 -8.01 14.29 -32.60
CA ILE A 172 -8.52 14.82 -33.87
C ILE A 172 -9.86 14.13 -34.11
N THR A 173 -10.90 14.94 -34.33
CA THR A 173 -12.27 14.48 -34.54
C THR A 173 -12.98 15.42 -35.50
N GLU A 174 -13.87 14.87 -36.32
CA GLU A 174 -14.83 15.64 -37.14
C GLU A 174 -16.21 15.73 -36.47
N SER A 175 -16.38 15.06 -35.33
CA SER A 175 -17.65 15.01 -34.60
C SER A 175 -17.99 16.37 -33.98
N THR A 176 -19.26 16.74 -34.06
CA THR A 176 -19.82 17.90 -33.34
C THR A 176 -19.83 17.69 -31.82
N GLU A 177 -19.60 16.45 -31.36
CA GLU A 177 -19.58 16.04 -29.96
C GLU A 177 -18.19 16.12 -29.31
N ALA A 178 -17.28 16.91 -29.88
CA ALA A 178 -15.91 17.08 -29.37
C ALA A 178 -15.83 17.42 -27.87
N HIS A 179 -16.78 18.20 -27.34
CA HIS A 179 -16.84 18.50 -25.91
C HIS A 179 -17.10 17.26 -25.05
N LYS A 180 -18.06 16.40 -25.45
CA LYS A 180 -18.35 15.13 -24.76
C LYS A 180 -17.18 14.16 -24.86
N ILE A 181 -16.50 14.12 -26.00
CA ILE A 181 -15.27 13.33 -26.19
C ILE A 181 -14.21 13.80 -25.18
N ASN A 182 -13.99 15.10 -25.05
CA ASN A 182 -13.03 15.65 -24.10
C ASN A 182 -13.35 15.25 -22.65
N GLU A 183 -14.61 15.45 -22.22
CA GLU A 183 -15.07 15.10 -20.87
C GLU A 183 -14.93 13.60 -20.59
N ARG A 184 -15.28 12.76 -21.58
CA ARG A 184 -15.16 11.30 -21.51
C ARG A 184 -13.71 10.86 -21.35
N LEU A 185 -12.78 11.42 -22.13
CA LEU A 185 -11.36 11.12 -22.06
C LEU A 185 -10.76 11.59 -20.72
N LEU A 186 -11.03 12.84 -20.31
CA LEU A 186 -10.55 13.40 -19.04
C LEU A 186 -11.00 12.55 -17.84
N ARG A 187 -12.29 12.22 -17.78
CA ARG A 187 -12.86 11.37 -16.72
C ARG A 187 -12.17 10.01 -16.68
N ILE A 188 -11.90 9.38 -17.82
CA ILE A 188 -11.21 8.08 -17.83
C ILE A 188 -9.76 8.22 -17.34
N VAL A 189 -9.00 9.17 -17.88
CA VAL A 189 -7.58 9.34 -17.53
C VAL A 189 -7.40 9.73 -16.06
N ASN A 190 -8.34 10.50 -15.51
CA ASN A 190 -8.31 10.94 -14.10
C ASN A 190 -9.10 10.03 -13.15
N SER A 191 -9.76 8.97 -13.64
CA SER A 191 -10.64 8.11 -12.85
C SER A 191 -9.96 7.50 -11.61
N ALA A 192 -8.71 7.06 -11.73
CA ALA A 192 -7.95 6.55 -10.59
C ALA A 192 -7.69 7.65 -9.54
N GLN A 193 -7.39 8.89 -9.97
CA GLN A 193 -7.18 10.01 -9.05
C GLN A 193 -8.45 10.32 -8.25
N GLU A 194 -9.59 10.36 -8.92
CA GLU A 194 -10.89 10.58 -8.28
C GLU A 194 -11.23 9.45 -7.30
N HIS A 195 -10.99 8.21 -7.69
CA HIS A 195 -11.28 7.03 -6.86
C HIS A 195 -10.50 7.02 -5.54
N TYR A 196 -9.22 7.40 -5.56
CA TYR A 196 -8.39 7.44 -4.34
C TYR A 196 -8.50 8.75 -3.57
N GLY A 197 -9.42 9.66 -3.93
CA GLY A 197 -9.59 10.95 -3.23
C GLY A 197 -8.43 11.93 -3.44
N LEU A 198 -7.66 11.75 -4.51
CA LEU A 198 -6.48 12.54 -4.86
C LEU A 198 -6.81 13.51 -6.02
N SER A 199 -8.00 14.14 -5.96
CA SER A 199 -8.49 15.04 -7.02
C SER A 199 -7.93 16.45 -6.92
N GLU A 200 -7.46 16.88 -5.75
CA GLU A 200 -6.87 18.22 -5.53
C GLU A 200 -5.57 18.42 -6.31
N SER A 201 -5.48 19.49 -7.10
CA SER A 201 -4.33 19.75 -8.01
C SER A 201 -3.00 19.92 -7.29
N ASP A 202 -3.02 20.45 -6.07
CA ASP A 202 -1.82 20.87 -5.36
C ASP A 202 -1.29 19.79 -4.42
N HIS A 203 -2.02 18.67 -4.30
CA HIS A 203 -1.66 17.56 -3.44
C HIS A 203 -0.29 17.01 -3.84
N VAL A 204 0.64 17.03 -2.88
CA VAL A 204 2.04 16.63 -3.08
C VAL A 204 2.14 15.20 -3.64
N LEU A 205 1.36 14.28 -3.08
CA LEU A 205 1.33 12.88 -3.53
C LEU A 205 0.75 12.71 -4.92
N LYS A 206 -0.22 13.54 -5.28
CA LYS A 206 -0.80 13.50 -6.61
C LYS A 206 0.25 13.87 -7.65
N ARG A 207 0.99 14.97 -7.40
CA ARG A 207 2.13 15.36 -8.23
C ARG A 207 3.23 14.29 -8.23
N GLY A 208 3.40 13.55 -7.14
CA GLY A 208 4.40 12.49 -7.04
C GLY A 208 4.06 11.24 -7.84
N PHE A 209 2.84 10.69 -7.68
CA PHE A 209 2.56 9.28 -7.96
C PHE A 209 1.50 9.01 -9.02
N LEU A 210 0.55 9.93 -9.22
CA LEU A 210 -0.56 9.76 -10.15
C LEU A 210 -0.40 10.67 -11.35
N ARG A 211 -0.81 10.21 -12.53
CA ARG A 211 -0.72 11.01 -13.76
C ARG A 211 -1.99 11.80 -13.97
N PHE A 212 -1.84 13.07 -14.31
CA PHE A 212 -2.95 13.92 -14.71
C PHE A 212 -3.18 13.82 -16.21
N GLY A 213 -4.41 13.63 -16.64
CA GLY A 213 -4.77 13.83 -18.03
C GLY A 213 -4.87 15.32 -18.36
N ASP A 214 -4.06 15.80 -19.30
CA ASP A 214 -4.28 17.08 -19.98
C ASP A 214 -4.80 16.78 -21.39
N VAL A 215 -6.13 16.71 -21.52
CA VAL A 215 -6.81 16.39 -22.78
C VAL A 215 -7.32 17.64 -23.48
N LYS A 216 -6.98 17.79 -24.76
CA LYS A 216 -7.34 18.97 -25.57
C LYS A 216 -7.39 18.64 -27.08
N PRO A 217 -8.25 19.29 -27.89
CA PRO A 217 -8.19 19.14 -29.35
C PRO A 217 -6.80 19.49 -29.90
N TYR A 218 -6.29 18.69 -30.83
CA TYR A 218 -4.94 18.87 -31.38
C TYR A 218 -4.76 20.26 -32.03
N ALA A 219 -5.72 20.70 -32.85
CA ALA A 219 -5.66 22.02 -33.50
C ALA A 219 -5.52 23.16 -32.48
N LYS A 220 -6.34 23.15 -31.42
CA LYS A 220 -6.28 24.15 -30.34
C LYS A 220 -4.96 24.11 -29.57
N HIS A 221 -4.36 22.92 -29.42
CA HIS A 221 -3.05 22.79 -28.81
C HIS A 221 -1.97 23.50 -29.63
N ILE A 222 -1.93 23.25 -30.93
CA ILE A 222 -0.93 23.82 -31.85
C ILE A 222 -1.12 25.33 -32.00
N GLU A 223 -2.36 25.80 -32.19
CA GLU A 223 -2.72 27.23 -32.26
C GLU A 223 -2.25 28.00 -31.02
N ARG A 224 -2.33 27.38 -29.83
CA ARG A 224 -1.88 28.00 -28.58
C ARG A 224 -0.37 27.92 -28.38
N THR A 225 0.23 26.79 -28.73
CA THR A 225 1.60 26.48 -28.31
C THR A 225 2.65 27.15 -29.19
N ILE A 226 2.43 27.25 -30.50
CA ILE A 226 3.38 27.88 -31.43
C ILE A 226 3.63 29.36 -31.11
N PRO A 227 2.61 30.24 -30.95
CA PRO A 227 2.82 31.66 -30.67
C PRO A 227 3.55 31.93 -29.35
N GLN A 228 3.44 31.00 -28.40
CA GLN A 228 4.10 31.09 -27.09
C GLN A 228 5.61 30.79 -27.15
N GLY A 229 6.11 30.27 -28.28
CA GLY A 229 7.47 29.77 -28.40
C GLY A 229 7.76 28.58 -27.46
N GLY A 230 9.05 28.28 -27.32
CA GLY A 230 9.56 27.16 -26.54
C GLY A 230 10.32 26.16 -27.39
N LEU A 231 10.41 24.92 -26.89
CA LEU A 231 11.11 23.84 -27.58
C LEU A 231 10.28 23.31 -28.74
N THR A 232 10.89 23.19 -29.90
CA THR A 232 10.24 22.61 -31.09
C THR A 232 9.75 21.17 -30.86
N VAL A 233 10.47 20.36 -30.09
CA VAL A 233 10.02 19.00 -29.72
C VAL A 233 8.72 19.02 -28.89
N ASP A 234 8.40 20.10 -28.18
CA ASP A 234 7.12 20.24 -27.48
C ASP A 234 5.94 20.48 -28.44
N PHE A 235 6.19 20.79 -29.71
CA PHE A 235 5.16 21.03 -30.72
C PHE A 235 4.81 19.76 -31.51
N LEU A 236 5.57 18.69 -31.31
CA LEU A 236 5.43 17.44 -32.04
C LEU A 236 4.21 16.67 -31.53
N GLY A 237 3.38 16.20 -32.45
CA GLY A 237 2.35 15.19 -32.21
C GLY A 237 2.80 13.81 -32.66
N PHE A 238 2.27 12.77 -32.04
CA PHE A 238 2.41 11.38 -32.46
C PHE A 238 1.04 10.72 -32.50
N ASP A 239 0.60 10.37 -33.71
CA ASP A 239 -0.66 9.67 -33.91
C ASP A 239 -0.50 8.20 -33.51
N ILE A 240 -1.20 7.80 -32.46
CA ILE A 240 -1.04 6.49 -31.83
C ILE A 240 -1.59 5.37 -32.73
N GLU A 241 -2.57 5.70 -33.58
CA GLU A 241 -3.27 4.73 -34.41
C GLU A 241 -2.48 4.36 -35.65
N THR A 242 -1.99 5.39 -36.34
CA THR A 242 -1.21 5.28 -37.58
C THR A 242 0.27 5.08 -37.30
N GLY A 243 0.75 5.42 -36.09
CA GLY A 243 2.17 5.41 -35.75
C GLY A 243 2.96 6.49 -36.48
N GLN A 244 2.34 7.63 -36.81
CA GLN A 244 2.96 8.70 -37.58
C GLN A 244 3.21 9.94 -36.72
N PHE A 245 4.36 10.57 -36.91
CA PHE A 245 4.62 11.90 -36.36
C PHE A 245 3.80 12.95 -37.09
N ILE A 246 3.23 13.89 -36.34
CA ILE A 246 2.52 15.06 -36.85
C ILE A 246 3.36 16.29 -36.53
N GLU A 247 4.01 16.84 -37.54
CA GLU A 247 4.75 18.09 -37.44
C GLU A 247 3.85 19.28 -37.80
N PRO A 248 3.94 20.42 -37.09
CA PRO A 248 3.22 21.60 -37.50
C PRO A 248 3.74 22.14 -38.85
N PRO A 249 2.89 22.68 -39.73
CA PRO A 249 3.29 23.10 -41.08
C PRO A 249 4.46 24.09 -41.13
N SER A 250 4.61 24.94 -40.10
CA SER A 250 5.68 25.92 -40.00
C SER A 250 7.04 25.35 -39.57
N PHE A 251 7.09 24.06 -39.19
CA PHE A 251 8.26 23.40 -38.61
C PHE A 251 8.38 21.96 -39.17
N GLY A 252 8.83 21.82 -40.42
CA GLY A 252 8.84 20.55 -41.16
C GLY A 252 10.08 19.66 -41.02
N SER A 253 10.90 19.84 -39.98
CA SER A 253 12.12 19.05 -39.75
C SER A 253 12.32 18.62 -38.30
N ILE A 254 11.31 18.75 -37.43
CA ILE A 254 11.50 18.56 -35.98
C ILE A 254 12.01 17.14 -35.66
N VAL A 255 11.40 16.11 -36.25
CA VAL A 255 11.80 14.72 -36.01
C VAL A 255 13.18 14.45 -36.60
N ASP A 256 13.43 14.96 -37.80
CA ASP A 256 14.70 14.74 -38.50
C ASP A 256 15.86 15.38 -37.74
N ASP A 257 15.67 16.61 -37.24
CA ASP A 257 16.62 17.30 -36.36
C ASP A 257 16.83 16.50 -35.06
N PHE A 258 15.74 16.01 -34.44
CA PHE A 258 15.84 15.22 -33.22
C PHE A 258 16.63 13.92 -33.42
N ILE A 259 16.39 13.18 -34.51
CA ILE A 259 17.16 11.97 -34.87
C ILE A 259 18.64 12.30 -35.08
N ARG A 260 18.98 13.53 -35.47
CA ARG A 260 20.36 14.02 -35.56
C ARG A 260 20.97 14.41 -34.21
N GLY A 261 20.23 14.28 -33.13
CA GLY A 261 20.63 14.78 -31.81
C GLY A 261 20.53 16.29 -31.70
N GLN A 262 19.63 16.91 -32.46
CA GLN A 262 19.48 18.36 -32.56
C GLN A 262 18.07 18.80 -32.18
N ILE A 263 17.96 19.94 -31.51
CA ILE A 263 16.68 20.56 -31.14
C ILE A 263 16.74 22.07 -31.38
N ASN A 264 15.59 22.71 -31.49
CA ASN A 264 15.50 24.16 -31.64
C ASN A 264 14.62 24.81 -30.58
N TYR A 265 14.96 26.03 -30.18
CA TYR A 265 14.20 26.87 -29.25
C TYR A 265 13.68 28.12 -29.98
N ILE A 266 12.36 28.23 -30.08
CA ILE A 266 11.70 29.32 -30.79
C ILE A 266 11.27 30.37 -29.77
N LYS A 267 11.55 31.64 -30.07
CA LYS A 267 11.06 32.76 -29.27
C LYS A 267 9.55 32.93 -29.44
N ALA A 268 8.86 33.41 -28.41
CA ALA A 268 7.49 33.89 -28.57
C ALA A 268 7.39 35.01 -29.63
N ASP A 269 6.20 35.22 -30.19
CA ASP A 269 5.94 36.22 -31.23
C ASP A 269 6.47 37.63 -30.88
N GLN A 270 6.87 38.38 -31.91
CA GLN A 270 7.60 39.65 -31.77
C GLN A 270 6.90 40.63 -30.83
N GLY A 271 7.59 40.99 -29.74
CA GLY A 271 7.12 41.97 -28.75
C GLY A 271 6.67 41.38 -27.42
N VAL A 272 6.44 40.07 -27.34
CA VAL A 272 6.09 39.39 -26.09
C VAL A 272 7.33 38.68 -25.53
N ARG A 273 7.70 39.00 -24.29
CA ARG A 273 8.75 38.25 -23.58
C ARG A 273 8.24 36.83 -23.32
N THR A 274 9.07 35.84 -23.60
CA THR A 274 8.76 34.45 -23.26
C THR A 274 8.57 34.32 -21.75
N GLY A 275 7.43 33.81 -21.30
CA GLY A 275 7.13 33.71 -19.88
C GLY A 275 8.13 32.79 -19.15
N PRO A 276 8.43 33.00 -17.84
CA PRO A 276 9.40 32.20 -17.10
C PRO A 276 9.17 30.69 -17.21
N THR A 277 7.90 30.26 -17.10
CA THR A 277 7.51 28.86 -17.30
C THR A 277 8.02 28.27 -18.63
N LYS A 278 7.90 29.00 -19.75
CA LYS A 278 8.31 28.52 -21.08
C LYS A 278 9.82 28.52 -21.27
N THR A 279 10.52 29.51 -20.72
CA THR A 279 11.98 29.55 -20.72
C THR A 279 12.56 28.41 -19.89
N VAL A 280 12.00 28.13 -18.70
CA VAL A 280 12.44 26.98 -17.88
C VAL A 280 12.11 25.64 -18.56
N ARG A 281 10.98 25.50 -19.27
CA ARG A 281 10.74 24.32 -20.12
C ARG A 281 11.84 24.15 -21.17
N GLY A 282 12.34 25.27 -21.71
CA GLY A 282 13.49 25.34 -22.59
C GLY A 282 14.75 24.70 -22.05
N ILE A 283 14.87 24.47 -20.74
CA ILE A 283 16.03 23.85 -20.08
C ILE A 283 15.91 22.33 -19.98
N ARG A 284 14.69 21.76 -20.08
CA ARG A 284 14.42 20.32 -19.87
C ARG A 284 15.36 19.37 -20.62
N PRO A 285 15.67 19.58 -21.92
CA PRO A 285 16.50 18.65 -22.68
C PRO A 285 17.89 18.42 -22.08
N PHE A 286 18.44 19.40 -21.36
CA PHE A 286 19.76 19.26 -20.72
C PHE A 286 19.82 18.18 -19.65
N LEU A 287 18.68 17.78 -19.07
CA LEU A 287 18.58 16.70 -18.10
C LEU A 287 17.79 15.51 -18.61
N GLU A 288 16.76 15.76 -19.43
CA GLU A 288 15.87 14.72 -19.95
C GLU A 288 16.46 14.01 -21.19
N LEU A 289 17.28 14.70 -21.99
CA LEU A 289 17.76 14.24 -23.29
C LEU A 289 19.26 14.53 -23.46
N PRO A 290 20.15 13.92 -22.66
CA PRO A 290 21.53 14.38 -22.54
C PRO A 290 22.35 14.31 -23.85
N TRP A 291 21.92 13.52 -24.84
CA TRP A 291 22.58 13.42 -26.15
C TRP A 291 22.22 14.56 -27.12
N VAL A 292 21.18 15.37 -26.84
CA VAL A 292 20.73 16.42 -27.77
C VAL A 292 21.45 17.75 -27.57
N GLN A 293 21.57 18.51 -28.65
CA GLN A 293 22.17 19.84 -28.69
C GLN A 293 21.24 20.84 -29.38
N TYR A 294 21.36 22.13 -29.04
CA TYR A 294 20.62 23.17 -29.75
C TYR A 294 21.27 23.44 -31.10
N LEU A 295 20.46 23.51 -32.16
CA LEU A 295 20.87 24.03 -33.46
C LEU A 295 21.37 25.47 -33.35
N ASP A 296 20.65 26.28 -32.59
CA ASP A 296 21.00 27.66 -32.23
C ASP A 296 20.60 27.91 -30.78
N ASP A 297 21.60 28.05 -29.91
CA ASP A 297 21.40 28.25 -28.48
C ASP A 297 21.25 29.73 -28.08
N ARG A 298 21.47 30.66 -29.02
CA ARG A 298 21.54 32.11 -28.76
C ARG A 298 20.21 32.67 -28.25
N VAL A 299 19.10 32.15 -28.77
CA VAL A 299 17.75 32.58 -28.36
C VAL A 299 17.51 32.22 -26.90
N LEU A 300 17.70 30.95 -26.52
CA LEU A 300 17.54 30.49 -25.14
C LEU A 300 18.54 31.19 -24.21
N ALA A 301 19.81 31.33 -24.61
CA ALA A 301 20.82 32.06 -23.84
C ALA A 301 20.43 33.53 -23.59
N SER A 302 19.76 34.19 -24.55
CA SER A 302 19.25 35.54 -24.34
C SER A 302 18.10 35.60 -23.32
N GLU A 303 17.15 34.67 -23.39
CA GLU A 303 16.01 34.60 -22.46
C GLU A 303 16.46 34.25 -21.03
N LEU A 304 17.43 33.35 -20.89
CA LEU A 304 18.01 32.99 -19.58
C LEU A 304 18.78 34.14 -18.95
N ARG A 305 19.54 34.93 -19.74
CA ARG A 305 20.20 36.14 -19.24
C ARG A 305 19.20 37.14 -18.66
N LEU A 306 18.06 37.34 -19.33
CA LEU A 306 17.00 38.22 -18.83
C LEU A 306 16.38 37.69 -17.53
N LEU A 307 16.17 36.38 -17.42
CA LEU A 307 15.67 35.77 -16.18
C LEU A 307 16.68 35.89 -15.03
N ASN A 308 17.97 35.60 -15.28
CA ASN A 308 19.03 35.76 -14.29
C ASN A 308 19.13 37.21 -13.81
N GLN A 309 19.08 38.18 -14.72
CA GLN A 309 19.07 39.60 -14.35
C GLN A 309 17.86 39.95 -13.47
N ASP A 310 16.67 39.45 -13.79
CA ASP A 310 15.49 39.65 -12.94
C ASP A 310 15.67 39.06 -11.54
N VAL A 311 16.24 37.86 -11.43
CA VAL A 311 16.50 37.21 -10.15
C VAL A 311 17.50 38.01 -9.31
N VAL A 312 18.62 38.42 -9.91
CA VAL A 312 19.66 39.23 -9.25
C VAL A 312 19.13 40.59 -8.78
N VAL A 313 18.33 41.27 -9.62
CA VAL A 313 17.85 42.62 -9.32
C VAL A 313 16.64 42.61 -8.37
N LYS A 314 15.74 41.64 -8.50
CA LYS A 314 14.45 41.64 -7.80
C LYS A 314 14.37 40.63 -6.65
N GLY A 315 15.32 39.71 -6.53
CA GLY A 315 15.32 38.66 -5.50
C GLY A 315 14.00 37.91 -5.45
N ALA A 316 13.39 37.80 -4.26
CA ALA A 316 12.08 37.18 -4.04
C ALA A 316 10.92 37.79 -4.85
N SER A 317 11.09 39.00 -5.39
CA SER A 317 10.11 39.64 -6.28
C SER A 317 10.29 39.32 -7.76
N ALA A 318 11.29 38.53 -8.14
CA ALA A 318 11.49 38.11 -9.52
C ALA A 318 10.30 37.31 -10.04
N LEU A 319 9.97 37.48 -11.33
CA LEU A 319 8.81 36.83 -11.96
C LEU A 319 8.89 35.31 -11.89
N ILE A 320 10.09 34.74 -12.07
CA ILE A 320 10.30 33.30 -11.98
C ILE A 320 10.04 32.73 -10.57
N VAL A 321 10.32 33.52 -9.52
CA VAL A 321 10.10 33.12 -8.12
C VAL A 321 8.62 33.16 -7.77
N LYS A 322 7.89 34.14 -8.31
CA LYS A 322 6.43 34.30 -8.10
C LYS A 322 5.59 33.38 -9.00
N ASP A 323 6.14 32.91 -10.10
CA ASP A 323 5.46 31.98 -11.02
C ASP A 323 5.60 30.54 -10.50
N ALA A 324 4.60 30.08 -9.73
CA ALA A 324 4.55 28.72 -9.19
C ALA A 324 4.70 27.65 -10.28
N LYS A 325 4.19 27.90 -11.50
CA LYS A 325 4.34 26.96 -12.63
C LYS A 325 5.77 26.89 -13.14
N ALA A 326 6.52 28.00 -13.09
CA ALA A 326 7.93 28.02 -13.44
C ALA A 326 8.77 27.24 -12.41
N ILE A 327 8.49 27.42 -11.12
CA ILE A 327 9.11 26.63 -10.04
C ILE A 327 8.80 25.14 -10.22
N GLU A 328 7.54 24.80 -10.51
CA GLU A 328 7.11 23.42 -10.79
C GLU A 328 7.86 22.80 -11.98
N GLN A 329 8.26 23.60 -12.99
CA GLN A 329 9.01 23.08 -14.12
C GLN A 329 10.36 22.51 -13.69
N PHE A 330 11.05 23.10 -12.72
CA PHE A 330 12.31 22.53 -12.22
C PHE A 330 12.10 21.15 -11.60
N GLY A 331 11.07 21.00 -10.77
CA GLY A 331 10.68 19.69 -10.25
C GLY A 331 10.27 18.70 -11.35
N LYS A 332 9.66 19.16 -12.46
CA LYS A 332 9.36 18.30 -13.62
C LYS A 332 10.62 17.83 -14.36
N ILE A 333 11.61 18.71 -14.55
CA ILE A 333 12.87 18.37 -15.23
C ILE A 333 13.54 17.15 -14.57
N VAL A 334 13.58 17.16 -13.25
CA VAL A 334 14.25 16.10 -12.48
C VAL A 334 13.46 14.80 -12.51
N ARG A 335 12.14 14.86 -12.27
CA ARG A 335 11.23 13.70 -12.28
C ARG A 335 11.22 12.95 -13.61
N ASN A 336 11.40 13.69 -14.70
CA ASN A 336 11.33 13.15 -16.05
C ASN A 336 12.68 12.64 -16.58
N SER A 337 13.80 12.85 -15.89
CA SER A 337 15.12 12.42 -16.39
C SER A 337 15.32 10.90 -16.24
N PHE A 338 15.21 10.15 -17.35
CA PHE A 338 15.33 8.68 -17.35
C PHE A 338 16.77 8.14 -17.30
N ALA A 339 17.74 8.92 -17.78
CA ALA A 339 19.18 8.62 -17.63
C ALA A 339 19.66 8.83 -16.17
N GLY A 340 18.76 9.35 -15.35
CA GLY A 340 18.95 9.66 -13.97
C GLY A 340 19.62 11.00 -13.77
N GLY A 341 19.22 11.71 -12.71
CA GLY A 341 19.86 12.96 -12.29
C GLY A 341 21.37 12.81 -12.01
N ALA A 342 21.89 11.59 -12.05
CA ALA A 342 23.29 11.28 -11.88
C ALA A 342 24.21 11.89 -12.95
N HIS A 343 23.69 12.00 -14.18
CA HIS A 343 24.40 12.60 -15.30
C HIS A 343 24.01 14.06 -15.54
N ASN A 344 23.69 14.79 -14.47
CA ASN A 344 23.25 16.16 -14.55
C ASN A 344 24.29 17.06 -15.23
N ARG A 345 24.06 17.35 -16.52
CA ARG A 345 24.93 18.16 -17.39
C ARG A 345 25.13 19.59 -16.85
N LEU A 346 24.16 20.13 -16.11
CA LEU A 346 24.21 21.50 -15.58
C LEU A 346 25.38 21.68 -14.62
N TYR A 347 25.61 20.70 -13.74
CA TYR A 347 26.68 20.76 -12.75
C TYR A 347 28.05 20.34 -13.28
N ARG A 348 28.11 19.96 -14.56
CA ARG A 348 29.29 19.56 -15.34
C ARG A 348 29.61 20.59 -16.44
N ALA A 349 28.94 21.73 -16.40
CA ALA A 349 28.98 22.77 -17.41
C ALA A 349 30.40 23.29 -17.68
N ARG A 350 30.68 23.55 -18.96
CA ARG A 350 31.90 24.29 -19.35
C ARG A 350 31.79 25.75 -18.92
N PRO A 351 32.89 26.40 -18.52
CA PRO A 351 32.90 27.85 -18.35
C PRO A 351 32.38 28.56 -19.61
N ASN A 352 31.54 29.58 -19.40
CA ASN A 352 30.87 30.39 -20.43
C ASN A 352 29.91 29.62 -21.36
N SER A 353 29.51 28.39 -21.02
CA SER A 353 28.50 27.64 -21.77
C SER A 353 27.08 28.01 -21.37
N LEU A 354 26.11 27.65 -22.22
CA LEU A 354 24.68 27.71 -21.88
C LEU A 354 24.37 26.89 -20.61
N ASP A 355 25.00 25.72 -20.46
CA ASP A 355 24.88 24.86 -19.29
C ASP A 355 25.22 25.61 -17.98
N GLN A 356 26.26 26.45 -17.99
CA GLN A 356 26.68 27.22 -16.82
C GLN A 356 25.68 28.33 -16.50
N GLN A 357 25.12 28.98 -17.51
CA GLN A 357 24.09 30.02 -17.31
C GLN A 357 22.83 29.43 -16.68
N ILE A 358 22.46 28.20 -17.07
CA ILE A 358 21.35 27.46 -16.50
C ILE A 358 21.66 27.09 -15.05
N ALA A 359 22.84 26.54 -14.76
CA ALA A 359 23.24 26.16 -13.42
C ALA A 359 23.18 27.37 -12.46
N GLY A 360 23.68 28.52 -12.90
CA GLY A 360 23.59 29.77 -12.13
C GLY A 360 22.16 30.23 -11.87
N LEU A 361 21.25 30.07 -12.83
CA LEU A 361 19.82 30.37 -12.64
C LEU A 361 19.21 29.45 -11.57
N VAL A 362 19.45 28.14 -11.69
CA VAL A 362 18.93 27.14 -10.76
C VAL A 362 19.42 27.41 -9.34
N GLU A 363 20.69 27.73 -9.16
CA GLU A 363 21.30 28.03 -7.86
C GLU A 363 20.66 29.26 -7.23
N GLN A 364 20.59 30.38 -7.96
CA GLN A 364 20.01 31.63 -7.46
C GLN A 364 18.53 31.49 -7.09
N VAL A 365 17.74 30.79 -7.92
CA VAL A 365 16.32 30.57 -7.61
C VAL A 365 16.18 29.64 -6.40
N SER A 366 17.01 28.60 -6.29
CA SER A 366 17.02 27.67 -5.14
C SER A 366 17.30 28.40 -3.81
N GLU A 367 18.27 29.33 -3.81
CA GLU A 367 18.59 30.15 -2.63
C GLU A 367 17.40 31.00 -2.19
N ILE A 368 16.66 31.56 -3.15
CA ILE A 368 15.51 32.43 -2.86
C ILE A 368 14.29 31.65 -2.37
N VAL A 369 14.01 30.49 -2.96
CA VAL A 369 12.86 29.65 -2.53
C VAL A 369 13.16 28.86 -1.25
N GLY A 370 14.42 28.83 -0.81
CA GLY A 370 14.84 28.19 0.43
C GLY A 370 15.08 26.69 0.31
N TYR A 371 15.00 26.10 -0.88
CA TYR A 371 15.27 24.68 -1.11
C TYR A 371 15.84 24.44 -2.51
N ARG A 372 16.51 23.30 -2.68
CA ARG A 372 17.17 22.92 -3.93
C ARG A 372 16.17 22.42 -4.97
N LEU A 373 16.10 23.11 -6.10
CA LEU A 373 15.14 22.84 -7.17
C LEU A 373 15.56 21.70 -8.10
N VAL A 374 16.86 21.50 -8.30
CA VAL A 374 17.44 20.42 -9.07
C VAL A 374 18.47 19.73 -8.18
N PRO A 375 18.44 18.40 -8.01
CA PRO A 375 19.43 17.68 -7.21
C PRO A 375 20.83 17.95 -7.73
N GLU A 376 21.73 18.23 -6.81
CA GLU A 376 23.03 18.81 -7.15
C GLU A 376 24.04 17.79 -7.67
N PHE A 377 24.00 16.52 -7.22
CA PHE A 377 24.84 15.46 -7.79
C PHE A 377 24.73 14.05 -7.19
N LEU A 378 24.94 13.03 -8.04
CA LEU A 378 25.64 11.77 -7.73
C LEU A 378 26.17 11.17 -9.05
N ASP A 379 27.42 10.71 -9.19
CA ASP A 379 27.84 10.10 -10.48
C ASP A 379 27.09 8.78 -10.75
N HIS A 380 27.07 8.31 -12.01
CA HIS A 380 26.75 6.90 -12.31
C HIS A 380 27.92 6.30 -13.07
N ASP A 381 28.94 5.90 -12.33
CA ASP A 381 30.05 5.12 -12.86
C ASP A 381 29.70 3.63 -12.72
N SER A 382 29.61 2.92 -13.84
CA SER A 382 29.12 1.54 -13.85
C SER A 382 30.06 0.63 -13.07
N LEU A 383 29.51 -0.11 -12.10
CA LEU A 383 30.27 -1.13 -11.37
C LEU A 383 30.56 -2.37 -12.23
N GLU A 384 29.70 -2.65 -13.21
CA GLU A 384 29.81 -3.82 -14.11
C GLU A 384 31.03 -3.73 -15.03
N ASP A 385 31.49 -2.52 -15.33
CA ASP A 385 32.65 -2.29 -16.21
C ASP A 385 33.97 -2.46 -15.45
N ARG A 386 33.91 -2.61 -14.12
CA ARG A 386 35.09 -2.79 -13.25
C ARG A 386 35.35 -4.27 -13.01
N SER A 387 36.63 -4.64 -12.99
CA SER A 387 37.04 -5.97 -12.55
C SER A 387 37.69 -5.92 -11.18
N LEU A 388 37.78 -7.05 -10.48
CA LEU A 388 38.55 -7.11 -9.23
C LEU A 388 40.03 -6.74 -9.43
N ALA A 389 40.57 -6.96 -10.63
CA ALA A 389 41.95 -6.62 -11.00
C ALA A 389 42.11 -5.14 -11.37
N ASP A 390 41.08 -4.53 -11.94
CA ASP A 390 41.04 -3.12 -12.32
C ASP A 390 39.79 -2.44 -11.75
N ARG A 391 39.97 -1.91 -10.55
CA ARG A 391 38.93 -1.19 -9.80
C ARG A 391 38.95 0.32 -10.07
N GLY A 392 39.76 0.81 -11.01
CA GLY A 392 39.88 2.25 -11.32
C GLY A 392 40.59 3.08 -10.24
N LEU A 393 41.37 2.45 -9.36
CA LEU A 393 41.96 3.11 -8.18
C LEU A 393 43.06 4.12 -8.52
N ASN A 394 43.64 4.07 -9.72
CA ASN A 394 44.64 5.04 -10.23
C ASN A 394 45.73 5.42 -9.19
N GLY A 395 46.32 4.41 -8.54
CA GLY A 395 47.37 4.58 -7.54
C GLY A 395 46.88 4.82 -6.10
N LEU A 396 45.57 4.75 -5.84
CA LEU A 396 45.04 4.63 -4.48
C LEU A 396 45.34 3.21 -3.96
N PRO A 397 46.07 3.06 -2.84
CA PRO A 397 46.43 1.74 -2.31
C PRO A 397 45.19 0.94 -1.91
N SER A 398 45.08 -0.30 -2.41
CA SER A 398 43.91 -1.15 -2.20
C SER A 398 43.67 -1.52 -0.74
N GLU A 399 44.70 -1.50 0.10
CA GLU A 399 44.60 -1.73 1.54
C GLU A 399 43.83 -0.64 2.29
N LEU A 400 43.61 0.51 1.65
CA LEU A 400 42.78 1.60 2.19
C LEU A 400 41.29 1.38 1.92
N LEU A 401 40.95 0.41 1.07
CA LEU A 401 39.56 0.05 0.79
C LEU A 401 38.99 -0.78 1.93
N MET A 402 37.77 -0.45 2.32
CA MET A 402 36.95 -1.24 3.21
C MET A 402 36.23 -2.33 2.41
N SER A 403 36.12 -3.53 2.99
CA SER A 403 35.28 -4.57 2.41
C SER A 403 33.79 -4.20 2.53
N VAL A 404 32.95 -4.63 1.59
CA VAL A 404 31.51 -4.40 1.67
C VAL A 404 30.91 -5.04 2.92
N GLN A 405 31.39 -6.23 3.34
CA GLN A 405 30.96 -6.87 4.57
C GLN A 405 31.30 -6.06 5.84
N ASP A 406 32.49 -5.46 5.91
CA ASP A 406 32.85 -4.56 7.00
C ASP A 406 32.00 -3.29 6.97
N PHE A 407 31.72 -2.76 5.79
CA PHE A 407 30.84 -1.61 5.64
C PHE A 407 29.42 -1.92 6.13
N GLU A 408 28.83 -3.03 5.65
CA GLU A 408 27.50 -3.47 6.00
C GLU A 408 27.36 -3.72 7.51
N SER A 409 28.35 -4.41 8.10
CA SER A 409 28.30 -4.77 9.53
C SER A 409 28.55 -3.60 10.48
N ARG A 410 29.35 -2.60 10.09
CA ARG A 410 29.77 -1.53 11.00
C ARG A 410 29.03 -0.20 10.82
N TYR A 411 28.64 0.13 9.60
CA TYR A 411 28.13 1.47 9.27
C TYR A 411 26.70 1.47 8.76
N THR A 412 26.08 0.30 8.56
CA THR A 412 24.72 0.19 8.02
C THR A 412 23.83 -0.67 8.91
N ASP A 413 22.52 -0.62 8.70
CA ASP A 413 21.58 -1.58 9.28
C ASP A 413 21.48 -2.81 8.35
N LYS A 414 22.51 -3.66 8.38
CA LYS A 414 22.60 -4.90 7.57
C LYS A 414 22.48 -4.64 6.05
N GLY A 415 23.28 -3.70 5.57
CA GLY A 415 23.30 -3.22 4.18
C GLY A 415 22.36 -2.05 3.90
N TRP A 416 21.45 -1.72 4.83
CA TRP A 416 20.53 -0.61 4.68
C TRP A 416 21.07 0.69 5.27
N MET A 417 20.89 1.76 4.51
CA MET A 417 21.20 3.13 4.85
C MET A 417 19.93 3.97 4.70
N TYR A 418 19.88 5.11 5.38
CA TYR A 418 18.70 5.95 5.42
C TYR A 418 19.08 7.36 4.97
N HIS A 419 18.44 7.83 3.89
CA HIS A 419 18.62 9.16 3.32
C HIS A 419 17.38 10.00 3.57
N GLY A 420 17.54 11.15 4.23
CA GLY A 420 16.44 12.08 4.49
C GLY A 420 16.33 13.14 3.39
N THR A 421 15.14 13.35 2.86
CA THR A 421 14.81 14.46 1.95
C THR A 421 13.90 15.48 2.64
N PRO A 422 13.96 16.76 2.27
CA PRO A 422 13.06 17.78 2.84
C PRO A 422 11.61 17.67 2.34
N SER A 423 11.35 16.98 1.23
CA SER A 423 10.01 16.83 0.68
C SER A 423 9.79 15.46 0.02
N VAL A 424 8.51 15.09 -0.13
CA VAL A 424 8.10 13.91 -0.89
C VAL A 424 8.39 14.09 -2.39
N GLU A 425 8.25 15.30 -2.93
CA GLU A 425 8.55 15.55 -4.34
C GLU A 425 10.00 15.20 -4.70
N ASN A 426 10.91 15.32 -3.73
CA ASN A 426 12.31 14.97 -3.89
C ASN A 426 12.56 13.46 -3.93
N LEU A 427 11.68 12.63 -3.36
CA LEU A 427 11.80 11.16 -3.47
C LEU A 427 11.77 10.70 -4.94
N MET A 428 11.02 11.42 -5.77
CA MET A 428 10.83 11.06 -7.17
C MET A 428 12.12 11.24 -7.96
N SER A 429 12.86 12.30 -7.65
CA SER A 429 14.21 12.53 -8.15
C SER A 429 15.13 11.38 -7.77
N ILE A 430 15.00 10.86 -6.54
CA ILE A 430 15.83 9.76 -6.05
C ILE A 430 15.55 8.45 -6.79
N LEU A 431 14.29 8.10 -7.07
CA LEU A 431 13.98 6.94 -7.92
C LEU A 431 14.64 7.04 -9.30
N ARG A 432 14.89 8.26 -9.76
CA ARG A 432 15.64 8.57 -10.98
C ARG A 432 17.11 8.86 -10.67
N LYS A 433 17.69 8.27 -9.63
CA LYS A 433 19.10 8.40 -9.27
C LYS A 433 19.61 9.83 -9.02
N GLY A 434 18.71 10.79 -8.85
CA GLY A 434 19.02 12.15 -8.40
C GLY A 434 18.95 12.21 -6.88
N LEU A 435 20.09 12.10 -6.22
CA LEU A 435 20.19 12.35 -4.77
C LEU A 435 20.46 13.83 -4.49
N TYR A 436 19.91 14.33 -3.39
CA TYR A 436 20.14 15.70 -2.92
C TYR A 436 21.31 15.72 -1.94
N ILE A 437 22.09 16.79 -1.99
CA ILE A 437 23.12 17.06 -0.98
C ILE A 437 22.38 17.54 0.28
N SER A 438 22.71 16.97 1.44
CA SER A 438 22.13 17.43 2.71
C SER A 438 22.72 18.79 3.07
N ASP A 439 21.87 19.80 3.17
CA ASP A 439 22.23 21.21 3.40
C ASP A 439 22.40 21.58 4.90
N GLY A 440 22.36 20.58 5.80
CA GLY A 440 22.30 20.79 7.24
C GLY A 440 23.60 20.60 8.02
N GLU A 441 23.70 21.25 9.18
CA GLU A 441 24.81 21.06 10.14
C GLU A 441 24.85 19.67 10.75
N ALA A 442 23.67 19.10 10.92
CA ALA A 442 23.43 17.87 11.65
C ALA A 442 23.67 16.58 10.84
N GLN A 443 23.91 16.67 9.52
CA GLN A 443 24.34 15.55 8.68
C GLN A 443 25.68 15.84 8.02
N GLY A 444 26.60 16.51 8.73
CA GLY A 444 27.94 16.78 8.21
C GLY A 444 27.93 17.89 7.14
N ARG A 445 27.47 19.08 7.53
CA ARG A 445 27.47 20.36 6.77
C ARG A 445 28.63 20.41 5.80
N ALA A 446 28.35 20.55 4.50
CA ALA A 446 29.05 21.30 3.44
C ALA A 446 30.60 21.33 3.33
N ASN A 447 31.38 21.17 4.42
CA ASN A 447 32.83 21.25 4.50
C ASN A 447 33.57 20.05 3.90
N ARG A 448 32.89 18.93 3.62
CA ARG A 448 33.52 17.73 3.04
C ARG A 448 33.25 17.56 1.56
N GLY A 449 32.54 18.47 0.89
CA GLY A 449 32.33 18.40 -0.56
C GLY A 449 30.97 17.88 -1.01
N ARG A 450 30.84 17.65 -2.32
CA ARG A 450 29.59 17.23 -2.98
C ARG A 450 29.37 15.72 -2.86
N ALA A 451 28.38 15.31 -2.06
CA ALA A 451 27.97 13.91 -1.90
C ALA A 451 26.52 13.80 -1.40
N ALA A 452 25.90 12.64 -1.61
CA ALA A 452 24.61 12.33 -1.01
C ALA A 452 24.80 11.68 0.36
N TYR A 453 24.12 12.21 1.38
CA TYR A 453 24.34 11.80 2.76
C TYR A 453 23.38 10.71 3.18
N ALA A 454 23.90 9.67 3.81
CA ALA A 454 23.10 8.63 4.43
C ALA A 454 23.65 8.25 5.80
N THR A 455 22.82 7.55 6.57
CA THR A 455 23.20 7.00 7.89
C THR A 455 22.78 5.54 7.98
N GLY A 456 23.57 4.72 8.67
CA GLY A 456 23.16 3.35 9.00
C GLY A 456 22.12 3.26 10.09
N LEU A 457 21.82 4.35 10.78
CA LEU A 457 20.89 4.37 11.92
C LEU A 457 19.63 5.14 11.53
N TYR A 458 18.50 4.43 11.43
CA TYR A 458 17.19 5.03 11.11
C TYR A 458 16.84 6.18 12.04
N GLN A 459 17.15 6.06 13.34
CA GLN A 459 16.87 7.11 14.33
C GLN A 459 17.62 8.41 14.01
N VAL A 460 18.85 8.36 13.51
CA VAL A 460 19.62 9.56 13.14
C VAL A 460 18.98 10.26 11.93
N ALA A 461 18.44 9.48 10.98
CA ALA A 461 17.68 10.04 9.87
C ALA A 461 16.37 10.69 10.36
N MET A 462 15.67 10.05 11.30
CA MET A 462 14.48 10.60 11.96
C MET A 462 14.78 11.90 12.69
N ASP A 463 15.83 11.96 13.51
CA ASP A 463 16.18 13.17 14.26
C ASP A 463 16.44 14.37 13.32
N ARG A 464 17.04 14.15 12.14
CA ARG A 464 17.19 15.21 11.13
C ARG A 464 15.87 15.59 10.49
N ALA A 465 15.03 14.60 10.17
CA ALA A 465 13.70 14.85 9.64
C ALA A 465 12.85 15.65 10.65
N GLU A 466 12.98 15.45 11.96
CA GLU A 466 12.34 16.28 12.99
C GLU A 466 12.79 17.75 12.88
N VAL A 467 14.10 17.99 12.71
CA VAL A 467 14.64 19.36 12.52
C VAL A 467 14.08 20.01 11.27
N LEU A 468 14.11 19.31 10.13
CA LEU A 468 13.53 19.83 8.87
C LEU A 468 12.04 20.11 9.02
N SER A 469 11.30 19.25 9.72
CA SER A 469 9.89 19.49 9.99
C SER A 469 9.65 20.74 10.84
N HIS A 470 10.51 21.04 11.82
CA HIS A 470 10.44 22.30 12.58
C HIS A 470 10.72 23.54 11.71
N GLU A 471 11.49 23.39 10.63
CA GLU A 471 11.75 24.43 9.63
C GLU A 471 10.58 24.57 8.62
N GLY A 472 9.49 23.81 8.79
CA GLY A 472 8.29 23.88 7.95
C GLY A 472 8.27 22.93 6.77
N TYR A 473 9.23 22.02 6.68
CA TYR A 473 9.30 21.01 5.62
C TYR A 473 8.43 19.78 5.91
N ASN A 474 8.24 18.92 4.90
CA ASN A 474 7.56 17.62 5.01
C ASN A 474 8.55 16.50 4.69
N PRO A 475 9.50 16.23 5.60
CA PRO A 475 10.64 15.40 5.28
C PRO A 475 10.27 13.93 5.18
N VAL A 476 10.98 13.23 4.30
CA VAL A 476 10.79 11.80 4.07
C VAL A 476 12.12 11.07 4.21
N ILE A 477 12.09 9.87 4.78
CA ILE A 477 13.28 9.03 4.92
C ILE A 477 13.18 7.87 3.95
N LEU A 478 14.10 7.84 3.00
CA LEU A 478 14.21 6.77 2.04
C LEU A 478 15.24 5.74 2.50
N PRO A 479 14.87 4.46 2.65
CA PRO A 479 15.84 3.39 2.81
C PRO A 479 16.55 3.13 1.47
N LEU A 480 17.87 3.15 1.49
CA LEU A 480 18.76 2.84 0.37
C LEU A 480 19.60 1.63 0.75
N LYS A 481 19.72 0.64 -0.14
CA LYS A 481 20.55 -0.52 0.13
C LYS A 481 21.89 -0.37 -0.60
N ALA A 482 22.99 -0.69 0.07
CA ALA A 482 24.28 -0.76 -0.61
C ALA A 482 24.32 -1.97 -1.56
N MET A 483 25.04 -1.83 -2.68
CA MET A 483 25.33 -2.98 -3.53
C MET A 483 26.22 -3.96 -2.75
N SER A 484 25.84 -5.24 -2.79
CA SER A 484 26.54 -6.31 -2.07
C SER A 484 27.70 -6.93 -2.84
N ASP A 485 28.00 -6.42 -4.04
CA ASP A 485 29.10 -6.89 -4.87
C ASP A 485 30.47 -6.44 -4.31
N GLY A 486 31.52 -7.21 -4.60
CA GLY A 486 32.87 -6.92 -4.13
C GLY A 486 33.58 -5.79 -4.90
N VAL A 487 32.93 -5.16 -5.90
CA VAL A 487 33.56 -4.15 -6.75
C VAL A 487 33.32 -2.72 -6.25
N VAL A 488 32.35 -2.49 -5.36
CA VAL A 488 32.17 -1.20 -4.67
C VAL A 488 33.43 -0.75 -3.94
N ASN A 489 33.99 0.39 -4.33
CA ASN A 489 35.14 1.02 -3.69
C ASN A 489 34.67 1.89 -2.52
N ILE A 490 34.94 1.43 -1.30
CA ILE A 490 34.53 2.09 -0.07
C ILE A 490 35.78 2.50 0.71
N ILE A 491 35.82 3.73 1.22
CA ILE A 491 36.91 4.18 2.11
C ILE A 491 36.38 4.75 3.41
N ASP A 492 37.16 4.62 4.48
CA ASP A 492 36.91 5.28 5.77
C ASP A 492 37.99 6.32 6.02
N LEU A 493 37.62 7.59 5.85
CA LEU A 493 38.55 8.71 5.97
C LEU A 493 39.08 8.88 7.40
N ASP A 494 38.31 8.46 8.41
CA ASP A 494 38.73 8.57 9.81
C ASP A 494 39.83 7.53 10.10
N ARG A 495 39.74 6.33 9.49
CA ARG A 495 40.84 5.34 9.52
C ARG A 495 42.06 5.76 8.70
N MET A 496 41.83 6.47 7.60
CA MET A 496 42.90 6.94 6.72
C MET A 496 43.60 8.22 7.21
N ALA A 497 43.15 8.82 8.32
CA ALA A 497 43.61 10.13 8.77
C ALA A 497 45.15 10.26 8.90
N GLY A 498 45.83 9.17 9.26
CA GLY A 498 47.30 9.11 9.37
C GLY A 498 48.04 8.66 8.11
N HIS A 499 47.34 8.27 7.04
CA HIS A 499 47.97 7.70 5.85
C HIS A 499 48.58 8.78 4.94
N PRO A 500 49.86 8.65 4.49
CA PRO A 500 50.53 9.68 3.68
C PRO A 500 49.78 10.04 2.38
N ALA A 501 49.14 9.07 1.74
CA ALA A 501 48.37 9.29 0.51
C ALA A 501 47.24 10.31 0.69
N LEU A 502 46.60 10.35 1.87
CA LEU A 502 45.49 11.27 2.13
C LEU A 502 45.95 12.74 2.07
N LYS A 503 47.16 13.03 2.55
CA LYS A 503 47.74 14.37 2.46
C LYS A 503 47.96 14.78 1.01
N VAL A 504 48.55 13.87 0.20
CA VAL A 504 48.77 14.09 -1.23
C VAL A 504 47.45 14.32 -1.97
N PHE A 505 46.43 13.52 -1.69
CA PHE A 505 45.11 13.68 -2.32
C PHE A 505 44.44 15.00 -1.92
N ARG A 506 44.56 15.44 -0.67
CA ARG A 506 44.06 16.75 -0.23
C ARG A 506 44.74 17.91 -0.95
N GLU A 507 46.07 17.86 -1.09
CA GLU A 507 46.84 18.90 -1.80
C GLU A 507 46.45 18.94 -3.29
N LYS A 508 46.30 17.78 -3.94
CA LYS A 508 45.84 17.70 -5.33
C LYS A 508 44.40 18.19 -5.51
N ALA A 509 43.48 17.77 -4.62
CA ALA A 509 42.09 18.22 -4.64
C ALA A 509 42.01 19.75 -4.51
N PHE A 510 42.72 20.32 -3.53
CA PHE A 510 42.80 21.76 -3.33
C PHE A 510 43.37 22.50 -4.56
N GLY A 511 44.45 21.99 -5.16
CA GLY A 511 45.02 22.56 -6.38
C GLY A 511 44.09 22.55 -7.60
N LEU A 512 43.10 21.65 -7.60
CA LEU A 512 42.07 21.56 -8.64
C LEU A 512 40.76 22.29 -8.27
N GLY A 513 40.68 22.90 -7.09
CA GLY A 513 39.45 23.52 -6.58
C GLY A 513 38.33 22.51 -6.29
N LEU A 514 38.69 21.26 -6.00
CA LEU A 514 37.75 20.18 -5.69
C LEU A 514 37.77 19.85 -4.19
N SER A 515 36.66 19.32 -3.68
CA SER A 515 36.68 18.66 -2.39
C SER A 515 37.43 17.32 -2.46
N LEU A 516 37.88 16.82 -1.30
CA LEU A 516 38.57 15.54 -1.25
C LEU A 516 37.68 14.36 -1.75
N PRO A 517 36.42 14.19 -1.30
CA PRO A 517 35.53 13.17 -1.85
C PRO A 517 35.28 13.28 -3.36
N GLU A 518 35.07 14.50 -3.89
CA GLU A 518 34.94 14.69 -5.35
C GLU A 518 36.20 14.25 -6.10
N TYR A 519 37.38 14.62 -5.59
CA TYR A 519 38.64 14.19 -6.17
C TYR A 519 38.79 12.67 -6.15
N LEU A 520 38.40 12.01 -5.05
CA LEU A 520 38.48 10.56 -4.89
C LEU A 520 37.48 9.82 -5.79
N ALA A 521 36.24 10.30 -5.93
CA ALA A 521 35.29 9.75 -6.90
C ALA A 521 35.82 9.86 -8.32
N LYS A 522 36.23 11.08 -8.71
CA LYS A 522 36.60 11.39 -10.10
C LYS A 522 37.88 10.70 -10.56
N TYR A 523 38.91 10.67 -9.72
CA TYR A 523 40.24 10.22 -10.13
C TYR A 523 40.61 8.85 -9.57
N HIS A 524 39.86 8.33 -8.59
CA HIS A 524 40.18 7.06 -7.93
C HIS A 524 38.98 6.12 -7.84
N SER A 525 37.89 6.40 -8.58
CA SER A 525 36.68 5.59 -8.66
C SER A 525 36.10 5.19 -7.30
N ILE A 526 36.22 6.06 -6.28
CA ILE A 526 35.66 5.83 -4.96
C ILE A 526 34.15 6.07 -4.99
N ASP A 527 33.38 5.08 -4.57
CA ASP A 527 31.93 5.11 -4.66
C ASP A 527 31.25 5.57 -3.36
N ILE A 528 31.83 5.17 -2.22
CA ILE A 528 31.31 5.49 -0.89
C ILE A 528 32.45 5.94 0.01
N VAL A 529 32.24 7.03 0.74
CA VAL A 529 33.17 7.58 1.71
C VAL A 529 32.52 7.60 3.09
N ILE A 530 33.20 7.05 4.10
CA ILE A 530 32.81 7.17 5.50
C ILE A 530 33.60 8.30 6.14
N SER A 531 32.87 9.26 6.68
CA SER A 531 33.43 10.48 7.23
C SER A 531 32.48 11.02 8.31
N HIS A 532 32.42 10.32 9.44
CA HIS A 532 31.39 10.45 10.50
C HIS A 532 29.95 10.10 10.04
N TYR A 533 29.61 10.39 8.78
CA TYR A 533 28.41 9.95 8.06
C TYR A 533 28.82 9.13 6.83
N ILE A 534 27.84 8.50 6.18
CA ILE A 534 28.05 7.82 4.91
C ILE A 534 27.81 8.85 3.79
N LEU A 535 28.82 9.02 2.94
CA LEU A 535 28.77 9.86 1.76
C LEU A 535 28.73 8.94 0.54
N ILE A 536 27.61 8.93 -0.16
CA ILE A 536 27.45 8.21 -1.42
C ILE A 536 27.93 9.17 -2.51
N LEU A 537 28.86 8.71 -3.36
CA LEU A 537 29.45 9.46 -4.47
C LEU A 537 29.03 8.91 -5.84
N ASN A 538 28.71 7.61 -5.90
CA ASN A 538 28.27 6.93 -7.10
C ASN A 538 26.92 6.22 -6.89
N SER A 539 25.92 6.55 -7.71
CA SER A 539 24.59 5.93 -7.71
C SER A 539 24.62 4.46 -8.03
N ALA A 540 25.64 3.97 -8.74
CA ALA A 540 25.77 2.54 -9.03
C ALA A 540 26.10 1.72 -7.79
N ALA A 541 26.62 2.32 -6.71
CA ALA A 541 26.94 1.63 -5.46
C ALA A 541 25.75 1.45 -4.51
N ILE A 542 24.58 1.93 -4.91
CA ILE A 542 23.34 1.73 -4.17
C ILE A 542 22.25 1.14 -5.06
N ASP A 543 21.50 0.22 -4.49
CA ASP A 543 20.27 -0.29 -5.07
C ASP A 543 19.17 0.76 -4.85
N ILE A 544 18.93 1.56 -5.88
CA ILE A 544 17.88 2.57 -5.89
C ILE A 544 16.58 1.88 -6.30
N PRO A 545 15.54 1.92 -5.45
CA PRO A 545 14.25 1.36 -5.77
C PRO A 545 13.73 1.88 -7.10
N ASN A 546 13.08 1.01 -7.89
CA ASN A 546 12.46 1.37 -9.16
C ASN A 546 10.94 1.18 -9.17
N ASN A 547 10.35 0.86 -8.00
CA ASN A 547 8.93 0.66 -7.82
C ASN A 547 8.31 1.79 -6.98
N VAL A 548 7.00 2.00 -7.11
CA VAL A 548 6.29 3.02 -6.30
C VAL A 548 6.10 2.52 -4.88
N SER A 549 6.08 1.19 -4.70
CA SER A 549 6.05 0.52 -3.41
C SER A 549 7.02 1.14 -2.38
N VAL A 550 8.32 1.19 -2.65
CA VAL A 550 9.30 1.70 -1.66
C VAL A 550 9.08 3.18 -1.31
N LEU A 551 8.50 3.96 -2.20
CA LEU A 551 8.15 5.34 -1.89
C LEU A 551 6.96 5.45 -0.93
N VAL A 552 5.96 4.58 -1.09
CA VAL A 552 4.85 4.49 -0.13
C VAL A 552 5.38 4.05 1.23
N SER A 553 6.29 3.08 1.30
CA SER A 553 7.01 2.75 2.54
C SER A 553 7.72 3.96 3.15
N ALA A 554 8.40 4.76 2.34
CA ALA A 554 9.13 5.93 2.81
C ALA A 554 8.20 6.98 3.45
N MET A 555 6.97 7.12 2.95
CA MET A 555 5.96 8.02 3.53
C MET A 555 5.60 7.69 4.99
N GLU A 556 5.92 6.48 5.48
CA GLU A 556 5.76 6.16 6.92
C GLU A 556 6.45 7.18 7.82
N SER A 557 7.61 7.70 7.39
CA SER A 557 8.34 8.68 8.20
C SER A 557 7.51 9.94 8.45
N MET A 558 6.71 10.39 7.47
CA MET A 558 5.96 11.64 7.56
C MET A 558 4.98 11.67 8.73
N PHE A 559 4.21 10.60 8.93
CA PHE A 559 3.28 10.52 10.08
C PHE A 559 3.94 9.99 11.36
N SER A 560 5.22 9.62 11.29
CA SER A 560 6.02 9.15 12.42
C SER A 560 6.77 10.28 13.14
N LEU A 561 6.92 11.44 12.50
CA LEU A 561 7.57 12.64 13.07
C LEU A 561 6.76 13.21 14.22
N GLN A 562 7.37 13.41 15.39
CA GLN A 562 6.70 13.92 16.59
C GLN A 562 6.62 15.44 16.62
N SER A 563 7.50 16.13 15.89
CA SER A 563 7.51 17.58 15.68
C SER A 563 6.23 18.08 15.00
N GLN A 564 5.60 17.24 14.19
CA GLN A 564 4.41 17.61 13.45
C GLN A 564 3.15 17.57 14.32
N PRO A 565 2.23 18.54 14.18
CA PRO A 565 0.92 18.47 14.81
C PRO A 565 0.20 17.16 14.48
N LEU A 566 -0.50 16.59 15.46
CA LEU A 566 -1.25 15.33 15.29
C LEU A 566 -2.20 15.38 14.08
N ALA A 567 -2.88 16.51 13.84
CA ALA A 567 -3.75 16.70 12.68
C ALA A 567 -3.01 16.51 11.35
N GLN A 568 -1.81 17.08 11.22
CA GLN A 568 -0.98 16.94 10.01
C GLN A 568 -0.50 15.49 9.83
N ARG A 569 -0.08 14.83 10.91
CA ARG A 569 0.31 13.41 10.87
C ARG A 569 -0.84 12.49 10.48
N LEU A 570 -2.07 12.81 10.90
CA LEU A 570 -3.26 12.07 10.49
C LEU A 570 -3.58 12.26 9.01
N VAL A 571 -3.39 13.47 8.47
CA VAL A 571 -3.47 13.72 7.02
C VAL A 571 -2.46 12.86 6.28
N HIS A 572 -1.18 12.88 6.69
CA HIS A 572 -0.13 12.06 6.08
C HIS A 572 -0.34 10.55 6.22
N PHE A 573 -1.04 10.11 7.28
CA PHE A 573 -1.41 8.70 7.42
C PHE A 573 -2.56 8.30 6.49
N ASN A 574 -3.56 9.17 6.31
CA ASN A 574 -4.63 8.92 5.34
C ASN A 574 -4.08 8.86 3.90
N ASP A 575 -3.24 9.82 3.57
CA ASP A 575 -2.38 9.87 2.38
C ASP A 575 -1.65 8.54 2.11
N TYR A 576 -0.97 8.03 3.14
CA TYR A 576 -0.28 6.74 3.08
C TYR A 576 -1.25 5.58 2.82
N ILE A 577 -2.42 5.54 3.46
CA ILE A 577 -3.44 4.51 3.23
C ILE A 577 -3.92 4.51 1.78
N GLN A 578 -4.25 5.69 1.24
CA GLN A 578 -4.72 5.83 -0.14
C GLN A 578 -3.65 5.37 -1.13
N MET A 579 -2.40 5.80 -0.94
CA MET A 579 -1.28 5.40 -1.78
C MET A 579 -0.94 3.92 -1.67
N PHE A 580 -1.03 3.33 -0.47
CA PHE A 580 -0.87 1.90 -0.28
C PHE A 580 -1.93 1.11 -1.03
N GLN A 581 -3.19 1.53 -0.94
CA GLN A 581 -4.28 0.87 -1.67
C GLN A 581 -4.04 0.97 -3.19
N TYR A 582 -3.62 2.14 -3.69
CA TYR A 582 -3.25 2.31 -5.09
C TYR A 582 -2.15 1.33 -5.53
N VAL A 583 -1.05 1.23 -4.78
CA VAL A 583 0.06 0.29 -5.07
C VAL A 583 -0.41 -1.17 -4.99
N TYR A 584 -1.26 -1.49 -4.02
CA TYR A 584 -1.84 -2.82 -3.87
C TYR A 584 -2.74 -3.20 -5.05
N ASP A 585 -3.57 -2.27 -5.54
CA ASP A 585 -4.44 -2.50 -6.71
C ASP A 585 -3.64 -2.55 -8.02
N LEU A 586 -2.47 -1.92 -8.03
CA LEU A 586 -1.42 -2.16 -9.01
C LEU A 586 -0.75 -3.54 -8.84
N GLY A 587 -1.13 -4.38 -7.89
CA GLY A 587 -0.50 -5.68 -7.68
C GLY A 587 1.01 -5.60 -7.39
N GLU A 588 1.49 -4.43 -6.94
CA GLU A 588 2.83 -4.30 -6.39
C GLU A 588 2.80 -4.82 -4.95
N VAL A 589 3.77 -5.67 -4.60
CA VAL A 589 3.87 -6.21 -3.24
C VAL A 589 4.50 -5.14 -2.36
N GLU A 590 3.70 -4.59 -1.46
CA GLU A 590 4.17 -3.55 -0.55
C GLU A 590 4.15 -4.01 0.89
N ARG A 591 5.23 -3.69 1.61
CA ARG A 591 5.27 -3.92 3.05
C ARG A 591 4.43 -2.83 3.71
N PRO A 592 3.39 -3.18 4.48
CA PRO A 592 2.65 -2.17 5.22
C PRO A 592 3.56 -1.52 6.27
N ALA A 593 3.25 -0.27 6.62
CA ALA A 593 3.93 0.53 7.63
C ALA A 593 4.17 -0.27 8.92
N SER A 594 5.14 0.17 9.72
CA SER A 594 5.41 -0.50 10.98
C SER A 594 4.19 -0.44 11.90
N ALA A 595 3.87 -1.58 12.51
CA ALA A 595 2.76 -1.66 13.47
C ALA A 595 2.95 -0.63 14.58
N LYS A 596 4.18 -0.45 15.04
CA LYS A 596 4.54 0.50 16.08
C LYS A 596 4.13 1.95 15.73
N SER A 597 4.43 2.43 14.52
CA SER A 597 4.14 3.82 14.12
C SER A 597 2.65 4.11 14.07
N VAL A 598 1.87 3.26 13.40
CA VAL A 598 0.41 3.47 13.29
C VAL A 598 -0.26 3.33 14.64
N VAL A 599 0.17 2.37 15.46
CA VAL A 599 -0.41 2.15 16.79
C VAL A 599 -0.21 3.35 17.69
N ARG A 600 0.99 3.91 17.69
CA ARG A 600 1.28 5.15 18.40
C ARG A 600 0.37 6.27 17.90
N LEU A 601 0.27 6.48 16.59
CA LEU A 601 -0.58 7.51 15.99
C LEU A 601 -2.07 7.33 16.36
N MET A 602 -2.60 6.11 16.29
CA MET A 602 -3.98 5.81 16.64
C MET A 602 -4.23 6.00 18.15
N GLY A 603 -3.25 5.67 18.99
CA GLY A 603 -3.31 5.91 20.44
C GLY A 603 -3.38 7.41 20.76
N GLU A 604 -2.55 8.22 20.12
CA GLU A 604 -2.55 9.68 20.23
C GLU A 604 -3.87 10.28 19.74
N ALA A 605 -4.35 9.87 18.55
CA ALA A 605 -5.65 10.26 18.01
C ALA A 605 -6.79 9.97 18.98
N ALA A 606 -6.84 8.75 19.53
CA ALA A 606 -7.84 8.34 20.50
C ALA A 606 -7.77 9.12 21.82
N ALA A 607 -6.57 9.52 22.25
CA ALA A 607 -6.35 10.33 23.45
C ALA A 607 -6.78 11.79 23.23
N SER A 608 -6.60 12.33 22.02
CA SER A 608 -7.04 13.67 21.61
C SER A 608 -8.52 13.76 21.22
N GLY A 609 -9.29 12.68 21.35
CA GLY A 609 -10.71 12.66 21.03
C GLY A 609 -11.04 12.60 19.53
N VAL A 610 -10.04 12.36 18.67
CA VAL A 610 -10.27 12.11 17.24
C VAL A 610 -11.01 10.79 17.07
N ASP A 611 -12.00 10.78 16.17
CA ASP A 611 -12.74 9.56 15.86
C ASP A 611 -11.90 8.59 15.02
N VAL A 612 -11.13 7.75 15.72
CA VAL A 612 -10.34 6.67 15.12
C VAL A 612 -11.22 5.69 14.32
N TYR A 613 -12.52 5.60 14.60
CA TYR A 613 -13.41 4.74 13.83
C TYR A 613 -13.55 5.20 12.36
N SER A 614 -13.71 6.50 12.11
CA SER A 614 -13.79 7.03 10.73
C SER A 614 -12.52 6.72 9.95
N LEU A 615 -11.36 6.98 10.56
CA LEU A 615 -10.04 6.70 9.95
C LEU A 615 -9.85 5.21 9.61
N LEU A 616 -10.24 4.32 10.52
CA LEU A 616 -10.17 2.87 10.30
C LEU A 616 -11.20 2.40 9.25
N SER A 617 -12.36 3.04 9.15
CA SER A 617 -13.41 2.73 8.19
C SER A 617 -13.01 3.13 6.76
N GLU A 618 -12.40 4.31 6.60
CA GLU A 618 -11.87 4.80 5.33
C GLU A 618 -10.74 3.89 4.81
N GLY A 619 -9.88 3.38 5.72
CA GLY A 619 -8.80 2.45 5.39
C GLY A 619 -9.15 0.96 5.49
N LYS A 620 -10.42 0.56 5.44
CA LYS A 620 -10.84 -0.82 5.77
C LYS A 620 -10.09 -1.90 4.98
N SER A 621 -9.85 -1.71 3.68
CA SER A 621 -9.09 -2.62 2.82
C SER A 621 -7.62 -2.69 3.20
N PHE A 622 -6.99 -1.54 3.48
CA PHE A 622 -5.62 -1.43 4.01
C PHE A 622 -5.48 -2.23 5.30
N PHE A 623 -6.34 -1.98 6.30
CA PHE A 623 -6.25 -2.66 7.58
C PHE A 623 -6.55 -4.15 7.49
N LYS A 624 -7.40 -4.58 6.55
CA LYS A 624 -7.63 -6.00 6.27
C LYS A 624 -6.38 -6.66 5.71
N SER A 625 -5.75 -6.06 4.69
CA SER A 625 -4.50 -6.56 4.09
C SER A 625 -3.38 -6.60 5.15
N TRP A 626 -3.30 -5.55 5.97
CA TRP A 626 -2.28 -5.47 7.00
C TRP A 626 -2.48 -6.49 8.12
N TYR A 627 -3.72 -6.69 8.56
CA TYR A 627 -4.06 -7.70 9.57
C TYR A 627 -3.71 -9.12 9.12
N ALA A 628 -3.95 -9.44 7.84
CA ALA A 628 -3.60 -10.74 7.28
C ALA A 628 -2.08 -11.01 7.33
N ASN A 629 -1.26 -9.95 7.29
CA ASN A 629 0.19 -10.06 7.07
C ASN A 629 1.06 -9.65 8.27
N SER A 630 0.49 -9.11 9.36
CA SER A 630 1.27 -8.57 10.48
C SER A 630 0.75 -9.01 11.85
N ARG A 631 1.41 -10.00 12.47
CA ARG A 631 1.10 -10.46 13.84
C ARG A 631 1.15 -9.34 14.89
N ASP A 632 2.02 -8.35 14.70
CA ASP A 632 2.14 -7.23 15.63
C ASP A 632 0.95 -6.27 15.50
N PHE A 633 0.48 -6.03 14.27
CA PHE A 633 -0.75 -5.29 14.05
C PHE A 633 -1.96 -6.04 14.59
N GLN A 634 -2.01 -7.37 14.40
CA GLN A 634 -3.05 -8.21 15.01
C GLN A 634 -3.10 -8.00 16.51
N LYS A 635 -1.97 -8.20 17.22
CA LYS A 635 -1.85 -7.99 18.67
C LYS A 635 -2.36 -6.63 19.09
N VAL A 636 -2.03 -5.59 18.34
CA VAL A 636 -2.44 -4.24 18.71
C VAL A 636 -3.93 -4.00 18.47
N LEU A 637 -4.51 -4.48 17.36
CA LEU A 637 -5.96 -4.45 17.21
C LEU A 637 -6.65 -5.21 18.35
N LYS A 638 -6.07 -6.33 18.83
CA LYS A 638 -6.59 -7.02 20.03
C LYS A 638 -6.54 -6.10 21.26
N THR A 639 -5.43 -5.38 21.49
CA THR A 639 -5.28 -4.43 22.61
C THR A 639 -6.20 -3.22 22.50
N LEU A 640 -6.36 -2.63 21.31
CA LEU A 640 -7.23 -1.47 21.09
C LEU A 640 -8.71 -1.87 21.21
N ALA A 641 -9.10 -3.03 20.66
CA ALA A 641 -10.45 -3.57 20.77
C ALA A 641 -10.85 -3.83 22.23
N ALA A 642 -9.89 -4.30 23.05
CA ALA A 642 -10.16 -4.62 24.45
C ALA A 642 -10.39 -3.37 25.33
N ASN A 643 -9.87 -2.21 24.93
CA ASN A 643 -9.99 -0.96 25.68
C ASN A 643 -11.13 -0.03 25.19
N ARG A 644 -11.71 -0.27 24.00
CA ARG A 644 -12.73 0.61 23.38
C ARG A 644 -13.80 -0.23 22.64
N PRO A 645 -15.00 -0.46 23.23
CA PRO A 645 -16.04 -1.34 22.66
C PRO A 645 -16.53 -0.99 21.24
N ARG A 646 -16.56 0.30 20.88
CA ARG A 646 -16.90 0.74 19.50
C ARG A 646 -15.80 0.38 18.49
N LEU A 647 -14.54 0.44 18.90
CA LEU A 647 -13.40 0.03 18.07
C LEU A 647 -13.39 -1.50 17.92
N GLY A 648 -13.74 -2.23 18.97
CA GLY A 648 -13.89 -3.69 18.94
C GLY A 648 -14.91 -4.18 17.90
N ARG A 649 -16.00 -3.43 17.67
CA ARG A 649 -16.96 -3.71 16.59
C ARG A 649 -16.35 -3.60 15.20
N LEU A 650 -15.60 -2.52 14.93
CA LEU A 650 -14.95 -2.31 13.63
C LEU A 650 -13.83 -3.31 13.37
N VAL A 651 -13.00 -3.58 14.39
CA VAL A 651 -12.01 -4.66 14.35
C VAL A 651 -12.74 -5.96 14.01
N GLY A 652 -13.85 -6.29 14.69
CA GLY A 652 -14.65 -7.44 14.35
C GLY A 652 -15.16 -7.49 12.90
N GLN A 653 -15.54 -6.35 12.31
CA GLN A 653 -15.93 -6.25 10.90
C GLN A 653 -14.76 -6.35 9.91
N ILE A 654 -13.57 -5.88 10.28
CA ILE A 654 -12.33 -6.06 9.51
C ILE A 654 -11.95 -7.57 9.51
N LEU A 655 -12.20 -8.25 10.63
CA LEU A 655 -11.87 -9.66 10.85
C LEU A 655 -12.88 -10.66 10.30
N SER A 656 -14.17 -10.33 10.28
CA SER A 656 -15.24 -11.22 9.80
C SER A 656 -15.17 -11.52 8.30
N GLY A 657 -14.38 -10.74 7.54
CA GLY A 657 -14.04 -11.02 6.14
C GLY A 657 -12.74 -11.81 5.93
N SER A 658 -12.07 -12.28 7.00
CA SER A 658 -10.89 -13.14 6.92
C SER A 658 -11.29 -14.62 6.94
N LYS A 659 -10.51 -15.49 6.27
CA LYS A 659 -10.80 -16.94 6.19
C LYS A 659 -10.62 -17.66 7.53
N ASP A 660 -10.12 -17.00 8.57
CA ASP A 660 -9.72 -17.61 9.83
C ASP A 660 -10.73 -17.30 10.96
N LYS A 661 -11.89 -17.96 10.90
CA LYS A 661 -13.00 -17.78 11.86
C LYS A 661 -12.62 -18.12 13.31
N GLY A 662 -11.56 -18.91 13.53
CA GLY A 662 -11.09 -19.33 14.85
C GLY A 662 -10.47 -18.21 15.69
N GLU A 663 -9.78 -17.25 15.06
CA GLU A 663 -9.18 -16.11 15.79
C GLU A 663 -10.21 -15.07 16.25
N PHE A 664 -11.34 -14.94 15.53
CA PHE A 664 -12.45 -14.06 15.92
C PHE A 664 -13.12 -14.55 17.21
N SER A 665 -13.30 -15.86 17.37
CA SER A 665 -13.79 -16.47 18.61
C SER A 665 -12.87 -16.15 19.80
N GLY A 666 -11.55 -16.27 19.61
CA GLY A 666 -10.57 -15.96 20.66
C GLY A 666 -10.55 -14.48 21.05
N LEU A 667 -10.87 -13.58 20.13
CA LEU A 667 -10.96 -12.13 20.38
C LEU A 667 -12.22 -11.72 21.15
N ILE A 668 -13.36 -12.37 20.84
CA ILE A 668 -14.58 -12.24 21.64
C ILE A 668 -14.32 -12.77 23.05
N ASP A 669 -13.69 -13.94 23.17
CA ASP A 669 -13.35 -14.52 24.48
C ASP A 669 -12.41 -13.62 25.29
N GLN A 670 -11.45 -12.95 24.64
CA GLN A 670 -10.50 -12.06 25.30
C GLN A 670 -11.12 -10.69 25.68
N ALA A 671 -12.03 -10.16 24.85
CA ALA A 671 -12.81 -8.96 25.16
C ALA A 671 -13.80 -9.23 26.31
N LEU A 672 -14.43 -10.41 26.34
CA LEU A 672 -15.26 -10.87 27.45
C LEU A 672 -14.45 -11.11 28.73
N TYR A 673 -13.21 -11.60 28.60
CA TYR A 673 -12.30 -11.78 29.74
C TYR A 673 -11.84 -10.44 30.36
N GLN A 674 -11.65 -9.39 29.56
CA GLN A 674 -11.32 -8.05 30.08
C GLN A 674 -12.55 -7.27 30.56
N ALA A 675 -13.74 -7.59 30.07
CA ALA A 675 -15.01 -7.05 30.57
C ALA A 675 -15.30 -7.42 32.04
N ASP A 676 -14.67 -8.45 32.60
CA ASP A 676 -14.70 -8.74 34.06
C ASP A 676 -14.10 -7.59 34.91
N SER A 677 -13.37 -6.64 34.30
CA SER A 677 -12.81 -5.45 34.97
C SER A 677 -13.62 -4.15 34.75
N VAL A 678 -14.64 -4.17 33.89
CA VAL A 678 -15.53 -3.04 33.60
C VAL A 678 -16.92 -3.34 34.17
N LYS A 679 -17.67 -2.32 34.60
CA LYS A 679 -18.98 -2.50 35.21
C LYS A 679 -19.90 -3.32 34.27
N ARG A 680 -20.42 -4.41 34.82
CA ARG A 680 -21.33 -5.39 34.18
C ARG A 680 -22.45 -4.74 33.34
N GLU A 681 -22.95 -3.60 33.78
CA GLU A 681 -24.02 -2.81 33.13
C GLU A 681 -23.61 -2.24 31.75
N ASP A 682 -22.33 -1.91 31.54
CA ASP A 682 -21.81 -1.38 30.28
C ASP A 682 -21.61 -2.50 29.23
N ALA A 683 -21.23 -3.70 29.69
CA ALA A 683 -21.10 -4.88 28.85
C ALA A 683 -22.47 -5.43 28.42
N GLU A 684 -23.43 -5.45 29.34
CA GLU A 684 -24.82 -5.82 29.06
C GLU A 684 -25.47 -4.81 28.09
N SER A 685 -25.22 -3.51 28.26
CA SER A 685 -25.69 -2.47 27.34
C SER A 685 -25.08 -2.57 25.93
N ALA A 686 -23.79 -2.92 25.83
CA ALA A 686 -23.12 -3.12 24.54
C ALA A 686 -23.68 -4.32 23.77
N ILE A 687 -23.98 -5.43 24.46
CA ILE A 687 -24.59 -6.63 23.88
C ILE A 687 -26.04 -6.36 23.46
N LEU A 688 -26.81 -5.64 24.28
CA LEU A 688 -28.20 -5.27 24.00
C LEU A 688 -28.34 -4.32 22.79
N VAL A 689 -27.41 -3.39 22.61
CA VAL A 689 -27.36 -2.51 21.42
C VAL A 689 -26.95 -3.29 20.17
N MET A 690 -26.01 -4.25 20.29
CA MET A 690 -25.60 -5.12 19.17
C MET A 690 -26.73 -6.05 18.68
N LEU A 691 -27.64 -6.46 19.56
CA LEU A 691 -28.77 -7.34 19.23
C LEU A 691 -30.02 -6.58 18.77
N ARG A 692 -30.17 -5.28 19.10
CA ARG A 692 -31.35 -4.48 18.72
C ARG A 692 -31.28 -3.90 17.31
N GLU A 693 -30.10 -3.64 16.75
CA GLU A 693 -29.93 -2.82 15.54
C GLU A 693 -29.54 -3.59 14.27
N ASN A 694 -29.40 -4.93 14.27
CA ASN A 694 -29.12 -5.70 13.05
C ASN A 694 -29.67 -7.14 13.01
N ASN A 695 -29.93 -7.59 11.78
CA ASN A 695 -30.78 -8.71 11.34
C ASN A 695 -30.30 -10.13 11.76
N GLN A 696 -31.20 -11.11 11.63
CA GLN A 696 -31.15 -12.52 12.08
C GLN A 696 -29.81 -13.28 11.94
N ASP A 697 -28.92 -12.84 11.04
CA ASP A 697 -27.60 -13.45 10.79
C ASP A 697 -26.61 -13.29 11.94
N MET A 698 -26.65 -12.19 12.70
CA MET A 698 -25.75 -12.00 13.84
C MET A 698 -26.17 -12.87 15.03
N ALA A 699 -27.47 -13.07 15.25
CA ALA A 699 -27.99 -14.02 16.23
C ALA A 699 -27.66 -15.47 15.86
N ARG A 700 -27.68 -15.80 14.55
CA ARG A 700 -27.20 -17.08 14.03
C ARG A 700 -25.71 -17.27 14.27
N LEU A 701 -24.86 -16.29 13.95
CA LEU A 701 -23.41 -16.35 14.16
C LEU A 701 -23.04 -16.40 15.66
N LEU A 702 -23.77 -15.69 16.53
CA LEU A 702 -23.59 -15.81 17.99
C LEU A 702 -23.97 -17.20 18.49
N SER A 703 -25.06 -17.78 17.96
CA SER A 703 -25.49 -19.14 18.29
C SER A 703 -24.51 -20.20 17.78
N GLU A 704 -23.98 -20.03 16.56
CA GLU A 704 -22.95 -20.90 15.98
C GLU A 704 -21.61 -20.82 16.75
N ALA A 705 -21.21 -19.63 17.19
CA ALA A 705 -20.02 -19.43 18.03
C ALA A 705 -20.22 -19.99 19.46
N LEU A 706 -21.42 -19.85 20.03
CA LEU A 706 -21.79 -20.48 21.30
C LEU A 706 -21.79 -22.00 21.19
N LEU A 707 -22.29 -22.58 20.10
CA LEU A 707 -22.24 -24.01 19.80
C LEU A 707 -20.81 -24.53 19.62
N ALA A 708 -19.94 -23.76 18.95
CA ALA A 708 -18.52 -24.12 18.76
C ALA A 708 -17.68 -24.04 20.04
N SER A 709 -18.08 -23.23 21.04
CA SER A 709 -17.38 -23.07 22.32
C SER A 709 -17.83 -24.06 23.42
N VAL A 710 -18.81 -24.92 23.12
CA VAL A 710 -19.34 -25.96 24.03
C VAL A 710 -18.24 -26.91 24.53
N ASP A 711 -17.19 -27.11 23.75
CA ASP A 711 -16.27 -28.24 23.90
C ASP A 711 -15.15 -28.06 24.96
N ARG A 712 -14.99 -26.89 25.63
CA ARG A 712 -13.71 -26.63 26.34
C ARG A 712 -13.64 -26.04 27.78
N ARG A 713 -14.69 -25.67 28.54
CA ARG A 713 -14.55 -25.09 29.94
C ARG A 713 -15.74 -25.33 30.91
N PRO A 714 -15.61 -25.13 32.26
CA PRO A 714 -16.53 -25.72 33.25
C PRO A 714 -17.89 -25.02 33.44
N TYR A 715 -18.87 -25.82 33.88
CA TYR A 715 -20.30 -25.72 33.55
C TYR A 715 -21.16 -24.73 34.37
N GLY A 716 -20.67 -24.17 35.48
CA GLY A 716 -21.47 -23.30 36.36
C GLY A 716 -21.83 -21.92 35.78
N ARG A 717 -20.96 -21.34 34.93
CA ARG A 717 -21.19 -20.01 34.33
C ARG A 717 -22.09 -20.05 33.08
N ARG A 718 -22.26 -21.24 32.50
CA ARG A 718 -23.02 -21.50 31.26
C ARG A 718 -24.54 -21.44 31.50
N ALA A 719 -24.99 -22.01 32.62
CA ALA A 719 -26.40 -21.98 33.02
C ALA A 719 -26.89 -20.54 33.29
N MET A 720 -26.05 -19.67 33.85
CA MET A 720 -26.40 -18.28 34.13
C MET A 720 -26.59 -17.43 32.87
N LEU A 721 -25.86 -17.72 31.78
CA LEU A 721 -25.97 -16.99 30.52
C LEU A 721 -27.25 -17.36 29.76
N VAL A 722 -27.59 -18.66 29.76
CA VAL A 722 -28.85 -19.18 29.19
C VAL A 722 -30.04 -18.69 30.02
N GLU A 723 -29.93 -18.68 31.35
CA GLU A 723 -30.94 -18.10 32.24
C GLU A 723 -31.12 -16.58 32.02
N GLY A 724 -30.04 -15.83 31.74
CA GLY A 724 -30.10 -14.42 31.39
C GLY A 724 -30.81 -14.15 30.05
N LEU A 725 -30.53 -14.95 29.03
CA LEU A 725 -31.19 -14.87 27.72
C LEU A 725 -32.67 -15.28 27.78
N LEU A 726 -33.03 -16.23 28.66
CA LEU A 726 -34.40 -16.73 28.83
C LEU A 726 -35.28 -15.89 29.75
N ARG A 727 -34.70 -15.03 30.60
CA ARG A 727 -35.43 -14.05 31.44
C ARG A 727 -35.91 -12.81 30.67
N MET A 728 -35.57 -12.68 29.39
CA MET A 728 -36.03 -11.58 28.54
C MET A 728 -37.53 -11.74 28.20
N ARG A 729 -38.39 -10.85 28.72
CA ARG A 729 -39.80 -10.78 28.30
C ARG A 729 -39.90 -10.30 26.84
N GLY A 730 -40.72 -10.99 26.03
CA GLY A 730 -41.05 -10.58 24.65
C GLY A 730 -40.36 -11.37 23.54
N LEU A 731 -39.85 -12.57 23.80
CA LEU A 731 -39.37 -13.46 22.73
C LEU A 731 -40.54 -13.89 21.83
N SER A 732 -40.35 -13.79 20.50
CA SER A 732 -41.34 -14.31 19.55
C SER A 732 -41.47 -15.84 19.66
N SER A 733 -42.66 -16.39 19.39
CA SER A 733 -42.93 -17.84 19.42
C SER A 733 -41.94 -18.65 18.57
N GLY A 734 -41.45 -18.09 17.46
CA GLY A 734 -40.40 -18.69 16.63
C GLY A 734 -39.02 -18.79 17.29
N THR A 735 -38.69 -17.88 18.21
CA THR A 735 -37.42 -17.91 18.97
C THR A 735 -37.51 -18.89 20.14
N ALA A 736 -38.67 -18.99 20.78
CA ALA A 736 -38.93 -19.99 21.81
C ALA A 736 -38.88 -21.43 21.26
N MET A 737 -39.41 -21.68 20.06
CA MET A 737 -39.30 -22.97 19.37
C MET A 737 -37.85 -23.37 19.07
N LYS A 738 -37.03 -22.45 18.57
CA LYS A 738 -35.61 -22.74 18.29
C LYS A 738 -34.81 -22.99 19.58
N LEU A 739 -35.18 -22.36 20.69
CA LEU A 739 -34.63 -22.65 22.01
C LEU A 739 -35.08 -24.01 22.54
N SER A 740 -36.32 -24.42 22.25
CA SER A 740 -36.84 -25.77 22.53
C SER A 740 -36.09 -26.85 21.75
N ASP A 741 -35.75 -26.61 20.48
CA ASP A 741 -34.94 -27.53 19.68
C ASP A 741 -33.51 -27.66 20.22
N VAL A 742 -32.90 -26.54 20.63
CA VAL A 742 -31.57 -26.50 21.26
C VAL A 742 -31.57 -27.20 22.62
N LEU A 743 -32.62 -27.03 23.42
CA LEU A 743 -32.79 -27.74 24.70
C LEU A 743 -33.07 -29.23 24.49
N SER A 744 -33.89 -29.60 23.52
CA SER A 744 -34.17 -30.99 23.14
C SER A 744 -32.91 -31.69 22.67
N LEU A 745 -32.05 -31.01 21.90
CA LEU A 745 -30.75 -31.52 21.48
C LEU A 745 -29.79 -31.68 22.67
N ALA A 746 -29.72 -30.67 23.55
CA ALA A 746 -28.88 -30.70 24.75
C ALA A 746 -29.30 -31.79 25.77
N ILE A 747 -30.60 -32.07 25.86
CA ILE A 747 -31.18 -33.15 26.69
C ILE A 747 -30.90 -34.53 26.05
N LYS A 748 -30.88 -34.62 24.72
CA LYS A 748 -30.68 -35.86 23.97
C LYS A 748 -29.20 -36.27 23.87
N GLU A 749 -28.27 -35.32 23.87
CA GLU A 749 -26.84 -35.58 23.66
C GLU A 749 -26.00 -35.76 24.94
N HIS A 750 -26.54 -35.47 26.13
CA HIS A 750 -25.75 -35.51 27.37
C HIS A 750 -26.41 -36.29 28.52
N ASN A 751 -26.11 -37.60 28.59
CA ASN A 751 -26.60 -38.53 29.61
C ASN A 751 -25.94 -38.38 31.01
N ASP A 752 -24.86 -37.59 31.17
CA ASP A 752 -24.03 -37.57 32.38
C ASP A 752 -24.16 -36.29 33.24
N TRP A 753 -25.36 -35.70 33.32
CA TRP A 753 -25.57 -34.57 34.23
C TRP A 753 -25.72 -35.07 35.68
N SER A 754 -24.67 -34.97 36.50
CA SER A 754 -24.76 -35.16 37.96
C SER A 754 -24.98 -33.83 38.69
N GLY A 755 -26.08 -33.71 39.45
CA GLY A 755 -26.45 -32.56 40.28
C GLY A 755 -27.79 -31.95 39.86
N GLY A 756 -28.62 -31.46 40.78
CA GLY A 756 -30.04 -31.06 40.57
C GLY A 756 -30.33 -29.87 39.64
N ALA A 757 -29.40 -29.50 38.75
CA ALA A 757 -29.59 -28.48 37.72
C ALA A 757 -30.50 -28.88 36.53
N PRO A 758 -30.42 -30.10 35.94
CA PRO A 758 -31.35 -30.52 34.89
C PRO A 758 -32.76 -30.67 35.42
N GLU A 759 -32.94 -31.13 36.66
CA GLU A 759 -34.25 -31.28 37.27
C GLU A 759 -34.92 -29.92 37.50
N ARG A 760 -34.15 -28.90 37.94
CA ARG A 760 -34.66 -27.53 38.10
C ARG A 760 -34.93 -26.84 36.75
N LEU A 761 -34.06 -27.03 35.77
CA LEU A 761 -34.21 -26.43 34.44
C LEU A 761 -35.38 -27.09 33.69
N ALA A 762 -35.47 -28.42 33.68
CA ALA A 762 -36.59 -29.15 33.09
C ALA A 762 -37.91 -28.83 33.78
N LYS A 763 -37.92 -28.73 35.12
CA LYS A 763 -39.10 -28.32 35.89
C LYS A 763 -39.57 -26.92 35.50
N TRP A 764 -38.67 -25.94 35.47
CA TRP A 764 -39.03 -24.57 35.11
C TRP A 764 -39.44 -24.44 33.64
N THR A 765 -38.75 -25.13 32.71
CA THR A 765 -39.12 -25.14 31.28
C THR A 765 -40.49 -25.75 31.06
N ILE A 766 -40.79 -26.89 31.69
CA ILE A 766 -42.11 -27.51 31.60
C ILE A 766 -43.16 -26.61 32.25
N GLU A 767 -42.92 -26.03 33.42
CA GLU A 767 -43.86 -25.10 34.07
C GLU A 767 -44.16 -23.85 33.22
N VAL A 768 -43.13 -23.19 32.66
CA VAL A 768 -43.29 -21.99 31.82
C VAL A 768 -43.94 -22.31 30.48
N MET A 769 -43.52 -23.39 29.81
CA MET A 769 -44.14 -23.78 28.55
C MET A 769 -45.58 -24.28 28.75
N MET A 770 -45.89 -24.91 29.88
CA MET A 770 -47.26 -25.32 30.20
C MET A 770 -48.21 -24.16 30.47
N ASP A 771 -47.71 -23.01 30.93
CA ASP A 771 -48.52 -21.82 31.17
C ASP A 771 -48.66 -20.92 29.92
N GLU A 772 -47.77 -21.07 28.93
CA GLU A 772 -47.74 -20.25 27.70
C GLU A 772 -48.15 -21.03 26.41
N ALA A 773 -48.08 -22.36 26.39
CA ALA A 773 -48.39 -23.19 25.22
C ALA A 773 -49.86 -23.67 25.17
N GLY A 774 -50.33 -24.03 23.97
CA GLY A 774 -51.67 -24.60 23.80
C GLY A 774 -51.81 -25.98 24.47
N PRO A 775 -53.02 -26.44 24.86
CA PRO A 775 -53.22 -27.69 25.60
C PRO A 775 -52.64 -28.95 24.92
N GLY A 776 -52.63 -28.99 23.58
CA GLY A 776 -52.05 -30.09 22.80
C GLY A 776 -50.52 -30.09 22.78
N GLU A 777 -49.90 -28.91 22.71
CA GLU A 777 -48.44 -28.76 22.69
C GLU A 777 -47.84 -29.07 24.06
N ALA A 778 -48.50 -28.63 25.13
CA ALA A 778 -48.13 -28.97 26.49
C ALA A 778 -48.25 -30.49 26.76
N ARG A 779 -49.25 -31.16 26.18
CA ARG A 779 -49.41 -32.62 26.24
C ARG A 779 -48.26 -33.36 25.54
N ASP A 780 -47.87 -32.93 24.34
CA ASP A 780 -46.79 -33.57 23.58
C ASP A 780 -45.41 -33.37 24.23
N LEU A 781 -45.21 -32.22 24.89
CA LEU A 781 -44.01 -31.95 25.70
C LEU A 781 -43.95 -32.88 26.92
N VAL A 782 -45.08 -33.11 27.59
CA VAL A 782 -45.17 -34.05 28.72
C VAL A 782 -44.91 -35.49 28.27
N LEU A 783 -45.45 -35.91 27.12
CA LEU A 783 -45.17 -37.23 26.53
C LEU A 783 -43.67 -37.39 26.21
N SER A 784 -43.07 -36.37 25.60
CA SER A 784 -41.63 -36.37 25.28
C SER A 784 -40.75 -36.44 26.54
N ALA A 785 -41.15 -35.72 27.61
CA ALA A 785 -40.46 -35.76 28.89
C ALA A 785 -40.59 -37.14 29.58
N LEU A 786 -41.74 -37.80 29.45
CA LEU A 786 -41.96 -39.18 29.93
C LEU A 786 -41.11 -40.21 29.15
N GLU A 787 -40.80 -39.94 27.89
CA GLU A 787 -39.96 -40.80 27.07
C GLU A 787 -38.45 -40.54 27.23
N ALA A 788 -38.06 -39.46 27.91
CA ALA A 788 -36.68 -39.03 28.05
C ALA A 788 -35.82 -40.02 28.87
N SER A 789 -34.60 -40.32 28.39
CA SER A 789 -33.63 -41.23 29.02
C SER A 789 -33.16 -40.76 30.41
N SER A 790 -33.18 -39.46 30.68
CA SER A 790 -32.79 -38.88 31.99
C SER A 790 -33.85 -39.12 33.06
N LEU A 791 -33.45 -39.68 34.22
CA LEU A 791 -34.37 -39.93 35.34
C LEU A 791 -34.95 -38.64 35.94
N ALA A 792 -34.19 -37.54 35.92
CA ALA A 792 -34.64 -36.24 36.42
C ALA A 792 -35.71 -35.63 35.50
N VAL A 793 -35.49 -35.68 34.19
CA VAL A 793 -36.46 -35.19 33.19
C VAL A 793 -37.72 -36.04 33.21
N PHE A 794 -37.56 -37.37 33.30
CA PHE A 794 -38.67 -38.29 33.50
C PHE A 794 -39.50 -37.96 34.74
N ARG A 795 -38.85 -37.69 35.89
CA ARG A 795 -39.57 -37.34 37.13
C ARG A 795 -40.40 -36.09 36.97
N VAL A 796 -39.85 -35.05 36.35
CA VAL A 796 -40.58 -33.81 36.09
C VAL A 796 -41.75 -34.04 35.15
N GLY A 797 -41.54 -34.75 34.03
CA GLY A 797 -42.62 -35.14 33.11
C GLY A 797 -43.69 -35.98 33.80
N PHE A 798 -43.29 -36.88 34.71
CA PHE A 798 -44.19 -37.73 35.49
C PHE A 798 -45.06 -36.94 36.46
N PHE A 799 -44.51 -35.95 37.17
CA PHE A 799 -45.31 -35.10 38.06
C PHE A 799 -46.23 -34.15 37.27
N ALA A 800 -45.76 -33.55 36.18
CA ALA A 800 -46.59 -32.72 35.31
C ALA A 800 -47.76 -33.52 34.68
N ALA A 801 -47.47 -34.73 34.20
CA ALA A 801 -48.47 -35.68 33.72
C ALA A 801 -49.49 -36.04 34.80
N LYS A 802 -49.02 -36.33 36.02
CA LYS A 802 -49.86 -36.70 37.16
C LYS A 802 -50.78 -35.55 37.61
N ASP A 803 -50.29 -34.32 37.58
CA ASP A 803 -51.02 -33.20 38.18
C ASP A 803 -52.02 -32.55 37.19
N ARG A 804 -51.78 -32.64 35.88
CA ARG A 804 -52.61 -31.94 34.87
C ARG A 804 -53.18 -32.80 33.74
N TYR A 805 -52.60 -33.98 33.45
CA TYR A 805 -53.02 -34.85 32.34
C TYR A 805 -53.32 -36.29 32.78
N ILE A 806 -53.65 -36.46 34.07
CA ILE A 806 -53.85 -37.79 34.65
C ILE A 806 -55.00 -38.55 34.03
N ASP A 807 -55.98 -37.88 33.42
CA ASP A 807 -57.13 -38.50 32.75
C ASP A 807 -56.89 -38.73 31.24
N ASP A 808 -55.72 -38.37 30.72
CA ASP A 808 -55.35 -38.62 29.31
C ASP A 808 -54.78 -40.04 29.14
N VAL A 809 -55.53 -40.89 28.45
CA VAL A 809 -55.21 -42.32 28.27
C VAL A 809 -53.84 -42.55 27.62
N GLN A 810 -53.37 -41.66 26.74
CA GLN A 810 -52.05 -41.86 26.11
C GLN A 810 -50.92 -41.45 27.04
N VAL A 811 -51.10 -40.39 27.83
CA VAL A 811 -50.14 -39.99 28.87
C VAL A 811 -50.04 -41.07 29.95
N GLN A 812 -51.18 -41.62 30.38
CA GLN A 812 -51.21 -42.77 31.31
C GLN A 812 -50.46 -43.98 30.75
N ARG A 813 -50.69 -44.34 29.47
CA ARG A 813 -49.99 -45.47 28.81
C ARG A 813 -48.48 -45.24 28.74
N ALA A 814 -48.05 -44.02 28.40
CA ALA A 814 -46.62 -43.67 28.35
C ALA A 814 -45.97 -43.70 29.75
N MET A 815 -46.65 -43.18 30.77
CA MET A 815 -46.19 -43.26 32.18
C MET A 815 -46.01 -44.70 32.62
N VAL A 816 -46.98 -45.58 32.35
CA VAL A 816 -46.93 -46.99 32.74
C VAL A 816 -45.85 -47.74 31.97
N ALA A 817 -45.78 -47.59 30.65
CA ALA A 817 -44.79 -48.26 29.81
C ALA A 817 -43.35 -47.95 30.26
N ARG A 818 -43.07 -46.70 30.61
CA ARG A 818 -41.72 -46.27 31.04
C ARG A 818 -41.38 -46.59 32.49
N LEU A 819 -42.37 -46.65 33.37
CA LEU A 819 -42.17 -47.14 34.74
C LEU A 819 -41.79 -48.63 34.76
N VAL A 820 -42.36 -49.42 33.84
CA VAL A 820 -42.06 -50.85 33.67
C VAL A 820 -40.64 -51.07 33.15
N ASP A 821 -40.20 -50.25 32.19
CA ASP A 821 -38.88 -50.32 31.56
C ASP A 821 -37.72 -50.01 32.54
N ARG A 822 -37.97 -49.30 33.65
CA ARG A 822 -36.94 -48.79 34.59
C ARG A 822 -36.86 -49.50 35.95
N GLN A 823 -37.26 -50.78 36.01
CA GLN A 823 -37.50 -51.55 37.25
C GLN A 823 -36.31 -51.76 38.22
N GLY A 824 -35.16 -51.11 38.05
CA GLY A 824 -34.04 -51.20 39.01
C GLY A 824 -34.07 -50.19 40.17
N ARG A 825 -34.89 -49.12 40.12
CA ARG A 825 -34.80 -48.00 41.10
C ARG A 825 -36.13 -47.36 41.55
N VAL A 826 -37.29 -47.95 41.21
CA VAL A 826 -38.62 -47.31 41.45
C VAL A 826 -39.58 -48.19 42.28
N GLU A 827 -39.08 -49.20 42.98
CA GLU A 827 -39.93 -50.13 43.76
C GLU A 827 -40.79 -49.39 44.81
N GLY A 828 -40.22 -48.44 45.56
CA GLY A 828 -40.96 -47.72 46.61
C GLY A 828 -41.96 -46.66 46.14
N TYR A 829 -41.97 -46.30 44.85
CA TYR A 829 -42.91 -45.32 44.28
C TYR A 829 -44.06 -46.01 43.56
N LEU A 830 -43.78 -47.09 42.83
CA LEU A 830 -44.81 -47.91 42.17
C LEU A 830 -45.76 -48.54 43.19
N GLU A 831 -45.21 -49.05 44.30
CA GLU A 831 -45.98 -49.69 45.37
C GLU A 831 -46.94 -48.71 46.05
N ARG A 832 -46.53 -47.45 46.24
CA ARG A 832 -47.37 -46.36 46.77
C ARG A 832 -48.42 -45.88 45.77
N TYR A 833 -48.05 -45.74 44.50
CA TYR A 833 -48.97 -45.33 43.43
C TYR A 833 -50.07 -46.36 43.23
N VAL A 834 -49.72 -47.65 43.08
CA VAL A 834 -50.67 -48.76 42.95
C VAL A 834 -51.52 -48.91 44.21
N SER A 835 -50.94 -48.82 45.41
CA SER A 835 -51.72 -48.90 46.66
C SER A 835 -52.73 -47.76 46.84
N SER A 836 -52.46 -46.58 46.28
CA SER A 836 -53.34 -45.40 46.38
C SER A 836 -54.54 -45.42 45.42
N ARG A 837 -54.45 -46.14 44.30
CA ARG A 837 -55.50 -46.20 43.25
C ARG A 837 -56.29 -47.50 43.24
N LEU A 838 -55.96 -48.48 44.09
CA LEU A 838 -56.67 -49.76 44.20
C LEU A 838 -58.02 -49.71 44.95
N GLN A 839 -58.51 -48.54 45.33
CA GLN A 839 -59.85 -48.41 45.90
C GLN A 839 -60.94 -48.10 44.85
N ASP A 840 -60.57 -47.65 43.65
CA ASP A 840 -61.54 -47.32 42.60
C ASP A 840 -61.43 -48.30 41.42
N SER A 841 -62.59 -48.84 41.04
CA SER A 841 -62.78 -49.97 40.13
C SER A 841 -62.52 -49.63 38.66
N ASP A 842 -61.26 -49.40 38.29
CA ASP A 842 -60.91 -49.05 36.91
C ASP A 842 -60.57 -50.31 36.09
N SER A 843 -61.49 -50.74 35.22
CA SER A 843 -61.30 -51.87 34.28
C SER A 843 -60.09 -51.68 33.37
N THR A 844 -59.69 -50.44 33.14
CA THR A 844 -58.56 -50.02 32.29
C THR A 844 -57.22 -50.47 32.85
N MET A 845 -57.05 -50.44 34.18
CA MET A 845 -55.80 -50.88 34.83
C MET A 845 -55.68 -52.40 34.84
N ARG A 846 -56.82 -53.12 34.83
CA ARG A 846 -56.88 -54.58 34.66
C ARG A 846 -56.46 -55.01 33.25
N GLU A 847 -56.94 -54.33 32.21
CA GLU A 847 -56.56 -54.60 30.83
C GLU A 847 -55.08 -54.28 30.57
N ALA A 848 -54.57 -53.18 31.13
CA ALA A 848 -53.15 -52.82 31.02
C ALA A 848 -52.23 -53.85 31.69
N LEU A 849 -52.61 -54.33 32.89
CA LEU A 849 -51.87 -55.41 33.57
C LEU A 849 -51.99 -56.76 32.84
N GLY A 850 -53.16 -57.07 32.27
CA GLY A 850 -53.39 -58.29 31.50
C GLY A 850 -52.59 -58.35 30.19
N ALA A 851 -52.54 -57.24 29.44
CA ALA A 851 -51.73 -57.13 28.22
C ALA A 851 -50.22 -57.24 28.50
N MET A 852 -49.76 -56.78 29.67
CA MET A 852 -48.37 -56.91 30.10
C MET A 852 -47.99 -58.35 30.48
N VAL A 853 -48.89 -59.13 31.07
CA VAL A 853 -48.62 -60.54 31.40
C VAL A 853 -48.52 -61.38 30.12
N GLN A 854 -49.31 -61.07 29.09
CA GLN A 854 -49.25 -61.75 27.79
C GLN A 854 -48.01 -61.42 26.96
N SER A 855 -47.36 -60.27 27.18
CA SER A 855 -46.16 -59.87 26.41
C SER A 855 -44.85 -60.39 27.00
N LEU A 856 -44.88 -60.97 28.19
CA LEU A 856 -43.74 -61.63 28.83
C LEU A 856 -43.71 -63.10 28.42
N GLY A 857 -43.11 -63.41 27.27
CA GLY A 857 -42.84 -64.80 26.87
C GLY A 857 -42.00 -65.57 27.91
N ASP A 858 -42.03 -66.90 27.83
CA ASP A 858 -41.61 -67.92 28.84
C ASP A 858 -40.16 -67.86 29.42
N GLY A 859 -39.42 -66.76 29.26
CA GLY A 859 -37.98 -66.70 29.54
C GLY A 859 -37.51 -66.06 30.86
N ASP A 860 -38.35 -65.35 31.63
CA ASP A 860 -37.86 -64.57 32.80
C ASP A 860 -38.61 -64.86 34.11
N SER A 861 -38.21 -65.94 34.79
CA SER A 861 -38.85 -66.48 35.98
C SER A 861 -38.85 -65.54 37.21
N ARG A 862 -37.95 -64.54 37.25
CA ARG A 862 -37.93 -63.54 38.34
C ARG A 862 -38.99 -62.46 38.16
N ARG A 863 -39.21 -61.98 36.93
CA ARG A 863 -40.23 -60.98 36.62
C ARG A 863 -41.63 -61.56 36.77
N SER A 864 -41.87 -62.78 36.27
CA SER A 864 -43.16 -63.45 36.39
C SER A 864 -43.58 -63.67 37.85
N LYS A 865 -42.64 -63.93 38.76
CA LYS A 865 -42.92 -64.14 40.19
C LYS A 865 -43.45 -62.89 40.90
N VAL A 866 -42.84 -61.73 40.66
CA VAL A 866 -43.26 -60.44 41.26
C VAL A 866 -44.61 -59.99 40.70
N TYR A 867 -44.83 -60.19 39.40
CA TYR A 867 -46.12 -59.89 38.77
C TYR A 867 -47.23 -60.81 39.27
N LEU A 868 -46.99 -62.11 39.42
CA LEU A 868 -47.95 -63.04 40.00
C LEU A 868 -48.23 -62.75 41.49
N GLU A 869 -47.26 -62.23 42.26
CA GLU A 869 -47.49 -61.75 43.63
C GLU A 869 -48.37 -60.49 43.67
N LEU A 870 -48.15 -59.53 42.77
CA LEU A 870 -48.98 -58.32 42.66
C LEU A 870 -50.40 -58.65 42.17
N LEU A 871 -50.55 -59.53 41.18
CA LEU A 871 -51.85 -60.02 40.71
C LEU A 871 -52.56 -60.84 41.79
N GLY A 872 -51.82 -61.66 42.53
CA GLY A 872 -52.33 -62.42 43.68
C GLY A 872 -52.83 -61.52 44.81
N ARG A 873 -52.12 -60.43 45.13
CA ARG A 873 -52.57 -59.44 46.12
C ARG A 873 -53.79 -58.63 45.64
N TYR A 874 -53.90 -58.38 44.34
CA TYR A 874 -55.06 -57.74 43.71
C TYR A 874 -56.31 -58.63 43.77
N THR A 875 -56.19 -59.93 43.43
CA THR A 875 -57.29 -60.90 43.46
C THR A 875 -57.72 -61.25 44.89
N HIS A 876 -56.79 -61.29 45.85
CA HIS A 876 -57.10 -61.60 47.26
C HIS A 876 -57.85 -60.46 47.99
N ARG A 877 -57.74 -59.21 47.53
CA ARG A 877 -58.51 -58.06 48.04
C ARG A 877 -59.87 -57.87 47.37
N SER A 878 -60.08 -58.41 46.17
CA SER A 878 -61.33 -58.27 45.40
C SER A 878 -62.34 -59.43 45.61
N SER A 879 -61.99 -60.48 46.36
CA SER A 879 -62.83 -61.67 46.57
C SER A 879 -63.76 -61.63 47.80
N ARG A 880 -64.03 -60.47 48.41
CA ARG A 880 -65.18 -60.30 49.36
C ARG A 880 -66.47 -59.93 48.61
N ARG A 881 -66.91 -60.76 47.65
CA ARG A 881 -68.32 -61.06 47.24
C ARG A 881 -68.33 -61.94 45.97
N PRO A 882 -69.34 -62.81 45.75
CA PRO A 882 -69.16 -64.10 45.05
C PRO A 882 -69.85 -64.22 43.67
N SER A 883 -69.38 -65.24 42.91
CA SER A 883 -69.91 -65.86 41.67
C SER A 883 -69.61 -65.09 40.36
N LEU A 884 -69.08 -65.67 39.28
CA LEU A 884 -69.27 -67.00 38.68
C LEU A 884 -67.96 -67.59 38.12
N SER A 885 -67.97 -68.92 38.07
CA SER A 885 -66.96 -69.90 37.68
C SER A 885 -66.68 -70.01 36.17
N CYS A 886 -65.44 -70.36 35.79
CA CYS A 886 -65.02 -71.57 35.03
C CYS A 886 -63.70 -71.38 34.24
N PRO A 887 -63.00 -72.48 33.86
CA PRO A 887 -61.55 -72.63 34.09
C PRO A 887 -60.72 -72.74 32.80
N GLY A 888 -59.42 -72.44 32.93
CA GLY A 888 -58.38 -72.86 32.00
C GLY A 888 -57.07 -72.12 32.20
N VAL A 889 -55.99 -72.89 32.45
CA VAL A 889 -54.56 -72.53 32.30
C VAL A 889 -54.04 -71.64 33.44
N PHE A 890 -53.32 -72.07 34.50
CA PHE A 890 -52.16 -72.97 34.62
C PHE A 890 -51.11 -72.84 33.53
#